data_AF-A0A960FIN1-F1
#
_entry.id   AF-A0A960FIN1-F1
#
_cell.length_a   1.000
_cell.length_b   1.000
_cell.length_c   1.000
_cell.angle_alpha   90.00
_cell.angle_beta   90.00
_cell.angle_gamma   90.00
#
_symmetry.space_group_name_H-M   'P 1'
#
loop_
_entity.id
_entity.type
_entity.pdbx_description
1 polymer ?
#
loop_
_entity_poly.entity_id
_entity_poly.type
_entity_poly.pdbx_seq_one_letter_code
_entity_poly.pdbx_strand_id
1 'polypeptide(L)'
;DTHYDGKWHISHADLFDASTGERVATNDEDGAVLADGVRAYREADPLDPFGFSGWVGPEPHGAALADSGLRRDPLIADRVVAWLEDRYARRRAGDAEALRPFLLVASFVNPHDIVLFPAWRRRNPIAPSPLDPPPVPAPPTRHEDLRTKPAAQIAYRSAYYSGYGPAPAVQRIYERGEQAYRDLYYRLHAEVDGPLDRVRRAVTEGGSADAVLVRSADHGDLLGAHGGLHQKWFQLYDESTRVPFTVVRVGERSTTARVVDDVPTSHVDLVPTLLATAGIDEAEVAEQLRPHFSELHPLPGRDLLPLVDGEADAAEAFADRAAYLLTRDNVLEGDSGASGLARRLGLDGSPPLPLRIALPAHVASNFEGLVARVPEDVAPGGADHLWKVVRTFDDPATWTEPHARHRAATGPGGTSHRGAPLADEWELYDLEADPVEAENRAKDPAAAAVLAHLRERLVEERARSVPERNTPWPYATSAAHDAKRPPLPARLLRKGLQRLGMHPDDDAGPDPHRDLTGRRALIVCTNHGVLDVGKPTGVYASEMTVPYYAFLDAGMDVDLASPQGGTIPVDPLSLKPVLRSPADDRFLADDTLKAKVSGSLAVGDVDIDSYDLVYLAGGWGAAFDFGFSDDLAAAVTRANAAGAVIGGVCHGPLGLRNATGVDGRPLVEGRTVTAVTDKQVHELGIDSTPHHPETELRALGADFESEHAFRDPFANHWVVDGNLVTGQNQNAGPMVAREMMALVAANEPAGARRRATPAGG
;
A
#
# COMPACT_ATOMS: atom_id res chain seq x y z
N ASP A 1 -28.50 -14.84 -27.42
CA ASP A 1 -27.30 -14.27 -28.07
C ASP A 1 -26.55 -13.38 -27.10
N THR A 2 -25.24 -13.25 -27.26
CA THR A 2 -24.37 -12.44 -26.41
C THR A 2 -23.46 -11.59 -27.31
N HIS A 3 -23.43 -10.29 -27.08
CA HIS A 3 -22.64 -9.34 -27.87
C HIS A 3 -21.88 -8.40 -26.96
N TYR A 4 -20.63 -8.09 -27.31
CA TYR A 4 -19.77 -7.22 -26.53
C TYR A 4 -19.07 -6.22 -27.45
N ASP A 5 -19.14 -4.94 -27.10
CA ASP A 5 -18.34 -3.91 -27.76
C ASP A 5 -17.71 -2.96 -26.72
N GLY A 6 -16.46 -2.59 -26.95
CA GLY A 6 -15.72 -1.64 -26.12
C GLY A 6 -14.60 -2.25 -25.28
N LYS A 7 -14.33 -1.63 -24.14
CA LYS A 7 -13.22 -1.94 -23.21
C LYS A 7 -13.42 -3.30 -22.53
N TRP A 8 -12.50 -4.26 -22.67
CA TRP A 8 -12.66 -5.66 -22.22
C TRP A 8 -11.90 -5.99 -20.92
N HIS A 9 -10.62 -5.63 -20.82
CA HIS A 9 -9.75 -5.76 -19.63
C HIS A 9 -9.61 -7.15 -18.97
N ILE A 10 -10.15 -8.23 -19.54
CA ILE A 10 -10.14 -9.57 -18.93
C ILE A 10 -9.05 -10.49 -19.53
N SER A 11 -8.74 -10.36 -20.82
CA SER A 11 -7.77 -11.23 -21.52
C SER A 11 -6.97 -10.50 -22.59
N HIS A 12 -5.91 -11.13 -23.11
CA HIS A 12 -5.09 -10.61 -24.22
C HIS A 12 -5.73 -10.95 -25.57
N ALA A 13 -6.90 -10.38 -25.85
CA ALA A 13 -7.69 -10.66 -27.05
C ALA A 13 -7.24 -9.88 -28.31
N ASP A 14 -6.25 -8.99 -28.18
CA ASP A 14 -5.74 -8.17 -29.28
C ASP A 14 -5.13 -9.03 -30.39
N LEU A 15 -5.37 -8.62 -31.63
CA LEU A 15 -4.70 -9.18 -32.80
C LEU A 15 -3.37 -8.45 -33.03
N PHE A 16 -2.35 -9.17 -33.48
CA PHE A 16 -1.02 -8.64 -33.75
C PHE A 16 -0.62 -8.93 -35.20
N ASP A 17 -0.02 -7.93 -35.85
CA ASP A 17 0.61 -8.12 -37.16
C ASP A 17 1.87 -8.97 -37.00
N ALA A 18 1.94 -10.08 -37.72
CA ALA A 18 3.04 -11.04 -37.58
C ALA A 18 4.39 -10.50 -38.08
N SER A 19 4.40 -9.46 -38.90
CA SER A 19 5.61 -8.86 -39.48
C SER A 19 6.18 -7.74 -38.60
N THR A 20 5.32 -6.93 -37.97
CA THR A 20 5.73 -5.81 -37.11
C THR A 20 5.69 -6.13 -35.62
N GLY A 21 4.88 -7.12 -35.22
CA GLY A 21 4.57 -7.40 -33.82
C GLY A 21 3.67 -6.34 -33.17
N GLU A 22 3.15 -5.38 -33.95
CA GLU A 22 2.27 -4.33 -33.45
C GLU A 22 0.81 -4.80 -33.42
N ARG A 23 0.00 -4.19 -32.54
CA ARG A 23 -1.43 -4.44 -32.49
C ARG A 23 -2.09 -4.01 -33.80
N VAL A 24 -3.02 -4.80 -34.31
CA VAL A 24 -3.84 -4.43 -35.47
C VAL A 24 -4.74 -3.27 -35.06
N ALA A 25 -4.51 -2.10 -35.64
CA ALA A 25 -5.29 -0.90 -35.35
C ALA A 25 -6.64 -0.90 -36.07
N THR A 26 -7.69 -0.39 -35.42
CA THR A 26 -9.05 -0.27 -35.99
C THR A 26 -9.50 1.16 -36.21
N ASN A 27 -8.75 2.12 -35.67
CA ASN A 27 -8.93 3.55 -35.90
C ASN A 27 -7.58 4.24 -35.79
N ASP A 28 -7.47 5.44 -36.38
CA ASP A 28 -6.30 6.30 -36.22
C ASP A 28 -6.46 7.31 -35.05
N GLU A 29 -5.47 8.18 -34.87
CA GLU A 29 -5.42 9.22 -33.83
C GLU A 29 -6.53 10.29 -34.00
N ASP A 30 -7.07 10.44 -35.20
CA ASP A 30 -8.20 11.34 -35.50
C ASP A 30 -9.56 10.64 -35.30
N GLY A 31 -9.55 9.34 -35.02
CA GLY A 31 -10.75 8.51 -34.83
C GLY A 31 -11.33 8.00 -36.14
N ALA A 32 -10.63 8.13 -37.27
CA ALA A 32 -11.09 7.57 -38.53
C ALA A 32 -10.99 6.05 -38.52
N VAL A 33 -12.04 5.37 -38.97
CA VAL A 33 -12.14 3.90 -38.93
C VAL A 33 -11.21 3.26 -39.98
N LEU A 34 -10.39 2.31 -39.53
CA LEU A 34 -9.54 1.47 -40.37
C LEU A 34 -10.27 0.17 -40.69
N ALA A 35 -10.99 0.15 -41.82
CA ALA A 35 -11.93 -0.91 -42.18
C ALA A 35 -11.30 -2.32 -42.23
N ASP A 36 -10.04 -2.42 -42.66
CA ASP A 36 -9.34 -3.71 -42.74
C ASP A 36 -9.07 -4.30 -41.36
N GLY A 37 -8.68 -3.48 -40.39
CA GLY A 37 -8.50 -3.91 -39.00
C GLY A 37 -9.81 -4.31 -38.35
N VAL A 38 -10.88 -3.52 -38.56
CA VAL A 38 -12.22 -3.87 -38.05
C VAL A 38 -12.70 -5.21 -38.61
N ARG A 39 -12.48 -5.44 -39.90
CA ARG A 39 -12.83 -6.72 -40.55
C ARG A 39 -12.02 -7.88 -39.95
N ALA A 40 -10.72 -7.70 -39.74
CA ALA A 40 -9.86 -8.72 -39.14
C ALA A 40 -10.36 -9.15 -37.74
N TYR A 41 -10.74 -8.20 -36.87
CA TYR A 41 -11.31 -8.53 -35.56
C TYR A 41 -12.65 -9.27 -35.66
N ARG A 42 -13.54 -8.85 -36.56
CA ARG A 42 -14.84 -9.51 -36.77
C ARG A 42 -14.71 -10.92 -37.33
N GLU A 43 -13.72 -11.17 -38.19
CA GLU A 43 -13.44 -12.49 -38.74
C GLU A 43 -12.78 -13.42 -37.71
N ALA A 44 -11.92 -12.87 -36.85
CA ALA A 44 -11.24 -13.63 -35.81
C ALA A 44 -12.14 -13.93 -34.59
N ASP A 45 -13.10 -13.05 -34.30
CA ASP A 45 -14.03 -13.08 -33.16
C ASP A 45 -13.37 -13.52 -31.85
N PRO A 46 -12.35 -12.78 -31.37
CA PRO A 46 -11.46 -13.28 -30.33
C PRO A 46 -12.11 -13.42 -28.95
N LEU A 47 -13.34 -12.90 -28.78
CA LEU A 47 -14.12 -13.09 -27.55
C LEU A 47 -15.10 -14.28 -27.61
N ASP A 48 -15.22 -14.99 -28.74
CA ASP A 48 -16.06 -16.18 -28.88
C ASP A 48 -15.74 -17.27 -27.83
N PRO A 49 -14.47 -17.54 -27.47
CA PRO A 49 -14.13 -18.48 -26.40
C PRO A 49 -14.67 -18.07 -25.02
N PHE A 50 -14.99 -16.80 -24.81
CA PHE A 50 -15.61 -16.27 -23.59
C PHE A 50 -17.15 -16.16 -23.72
N GLY A 51 -17.70 -16.61 -24.84
CA GLY A 51 -19.12 -16.58 -25.13
C GLY A 51 -19.62 -15.19 -25.55
N PHE A 52 -18.79 -14.33 -26.12
CA PHE A 52 -19.20 -13.03 -26.66
C PHE A 52 -18.82 -12.89 -28.12
N SER A 53 -19.73 -12.34 -28.93
CA SER A 53 -19.48 -12.08 -30.34
C SER A 53 -19.26 -10.61 -30.65
N GLY A 54 -18.55 -10.35 -31.76
CA GLY A 54 -18.57 -9.07 -32.47
C GLY A 54 -17.71 -7.96 -31.86
N TRP A 55 -16.82 -8.31 -30.94
CA TRP A 55 -15.88 -7.38 -30.34
C TRP A 55 -14.86 -6.88 -31.37
N VAL A 56 -14.61 -5.57 -31.32
CA VAL A 56 -13.64 -4.89 -32.19
C VAL A 56 -12.58 -4.25 -31.31
N GLY A 57 -11.41 -4.89 -31.25
CA GLY A 57 -10.24 -4.39 -30.55
C GLY A 57 -9.57 -3.20 -31.25
N PRO A 58 -8.28 -2.96 -30.99
CA PRO A 58 -7.58 -3.46 -29.81
C PRO A 58 -8.21 -2.90 -28.52
N GLU A 59 -7.83 -3.46 -27.39
CA GLU A 59 -8.16 -2.91 -26.08
C GLU A 59 -7.70 -1.44 -26.00
N PRO A 60 -8.62 -0.48 -25.74
CA PRO A 60 -8.31 0.94 -25.61
C PRO A 60 -7.53 1.25 -24.32
N HIS A 61 -6.25 0.86 -24.29
CA HIS A 61 -5.34 1.08 -23.18
C HIS A 61 -4.10 1.88 -23.60
N GLY A 62 -3.55 2.67 -22.67
CA GLY A 62 -2.30 3.40 -22.87
C GLY A 62 -2.51 4.87 -23.18
N ALA A 63 -1.50 5.50 -23.78
CA ALA A 63 -1.42 6.95 -23.92
C ALA A 63 -1.65 7.47 -25.34
N ALA A 64 -1.93 6.59 -26.30
CA ALA A 64 -2.26 6.96 -27.67
C ALA A 64 -3.64 7.64 -27.71
N LEU A 65 -3.82 8.67 -28.53
CA LEU A 65 -5.13 9.32 -28.62
C LEU A 65 -6.13 8.40 -29.30
N ALA A 66 -5.67 7.53 -30.21
CA ALA A 66 -6.49 6.49 -30.83
C ALA A 66 -7.13 5.52 -29.81
N ASP A 67 -6.51 5.34 -28.64
CA ASP A 67 -6.97 4.48 -27.56
C ASP A 67 -7.81 5.23 -26.49
N SER A 68 -7.88 6.56 -26.56
CA SER A 68 -8.62 7.38 -25.58
C SER A 68 -10.13 7.26 -25.74
N GLY A 69 -10.89 7.46 -24.67
CA GLY A 69 -12.35 7.51 -24.72
C GLY A 69 -12.88 8.63 -25.60
N LEU A 70 -12.15 9.76 -25.69
CA LEU A 70 -12.47 10.84 -26.63
C LEU A 70 -12.57 10.36 -28.10
N ARG A 71 -11.86 9.28 -28.47
CA ARG A 71 -11.94 8.66 -29.80
C ARG A 71 -12.79 7.40 -29.81
N ARG A 72 -12.65 6.55 -28.80
CA ARG A 72 -13.25 5.21 -28.79
C ARG A 72 -14.73 5.23 -28.43
N ASP A 73 -15.18 6.11 -27.53
CA ASP A 73 -16.56 6.11 -27.06
C ASP A 73 -17.60 6.38 -28.17
N PRO A 74 -17.41 7.37 -29.07
CA PRO A 74 -18.30 7.55 -30.22
C PRO A 74 -18.33 6.33 -31.15
N LEU A 75 -17.18 5.69 -31.39
CA LEU A 75 -17.07 4.53 -32.27
C LEU A 75 -17.73 3.28 -31.66
N ILE A 76 -17.61 3.10 -30.34
CA ILE A 76 -18.31 2.04 -29.60
C ILE A 76 -19.82 2.27 -29.72
N ALA A 77 -20.30 3.49 -29.46
CA ALA A 77 -21.71 3.81 -29.61
C ALA A 77 -22.21 3.59 -31.05
N ASP A 78 -21.45 3.99 -32.08
CA ASP A 78 -21.80 3.76 -33.49
C ASP A 78 -22.02 2.27 -33.79
N ARG A 79 -21.09 1.42 -33.35
CA ARG A 79 -21.18 -0.03 -33.59
C ARG A 79 -22.33 -0.67 -32.83
N VAL A 80 -22.52 -0.31 -31.57
CA VAL A 80 -23.61 -0.82 -30.73
C VAL A 80 -24.97 -0.39 -31.28
N VAL A 81 -25.12 0.88 -31.67
CA VAL A 81 -26.36 1.40 -32.27
C VAL A 81 -26.65 0.69 -33.59
N ALA A 82 -25.65 0.55 -34.47
CA ALA A 82 -25.82 -0.17 -35.73
C ALA A 82 -26.25 -1.64 -35.52
N TRP A 83 -25.66 -2.31 -34.53
CA TRP A 83 -26.04 -3.67 -34.17
C TRP A 83 -27.49 -3.73 -33.68
N LEU A 84 -27.90 -2.83 -32.77
CA LEU A 84 -29.27 -2.75 -32.27
C LEU A 84 -30.29 -2.47 -33.38
N GLU A 85 -29.98 -1.52 -34.27
CA GLU A 85 -30.85 -1.16 -35.40
C GLU A 85 -31.08 -2.34 -36.35
N ASP A 86 -30.02 -3.06 -36.74
CA ASP A 86 -30.12 -4.29 -37.55
C ASP A 86 -30.94 -5.35 -36.81
N ARG A 87 -30.61 -5.58 -35.53
CA ARG A 87 -31.25 -6.57 -34.67
C ARG A 87 -32.75 -6.35 -34.55
N TYR A 88 -33.19 -5.10 -34.36
CA TYR A 88 -34.60 -4.74 -34.29
C TYR A 88 -35.29 -4.74 -35.65
N ALA A 89 -34.60 -4.36 -36.73
CA ALA A 89 -35.14 -4.47 -38.08
C ALA A 89 -35.44 -5.93 -38.45
N ARG A 90 -34.51 -6.84 -38.15
CA ARG A 90 -34.69 -8.29 -38.36
C ARG A 90 -35.81 -8.87 -37.48
N ARG A 91 -35.93 -8.42 -36.23
CA ARG A 91 -37.08 -8.77 -35.36
C ARG A 91 -38.42 -8.39 -35.99
N ARG A 92 -38.54 -7.17 -36.50
CA ARG A 92 -39.75 -6.72 -37.21
C ARG A 92 -40.04 -7.52 -38.48
N ALA A 93 -39.01 -8.04 -39.13
CA ALA A 93 -39.13 -8.91 -40.29
C ALA A 93 -39.47 -10.38 -39.93
N GLY A 94 -39.54 -10.73 -38.65
CA GLY A 94 -39.86 -12.09 -38.19
C GLY A 94 -38.70 -13.09 -38.32
N ASP A 95 -37.46 -12.61 -38.39
CA ASP A 95 -36.27 -13.47 -38.41
C ASP A 95 -36.16 -14.25 -37.10
N ALA A 96 -36.07 -15.59 -37.20
CA ALA A 96 -36.11 -16.48 -36.04
C ALA A 96 -34.92 -16.32 -35.09
N GLU A 97 -33.70 -16.16 -35.62
CA GLU A 97 -32.53 -15.83 -34.80
C GLU A 97 -32.75 -14.48 -34.14
N ALA A 98 -33.34 -13.54 -34.90
CA ALA A 98 -33.61 -12.24 -34.36
C ALA A 98 -34.66 -12.25 -33.21
N LEU A 99 -35.56 -13.21 -33.14
CA LEU A 99 -36.54 -13.23 -32.06
C LEU A 99 -35.95 -13.71 -30.72
N ARG A 100 -34.75 -14.29 -30.71
CA ARG A 100 -34.09 -14.77 -29.48
C ARG A 100 -33.75 -13.63 -28.51
N PRO A 101 -33.77 -13.87 -27.18
CA PRO A 101 -33.24 -12.94 -26.18
C PRO A 101 -31.74 -12.71 -26.38
N PHE A 102 -31.26 -11.52 -25.99
CA PHE A 102 -29.84 -11.21 -26.04
C PHE A 102 -29.34 -10.50 -24.78
N LEU A 103 -28.05 -10.68 -24.50
CA LEU A 103 -27.25 -9.83 -23.61
C LEU A 103 -26.31 -9.00 -24.48
N LEU A 104 -26.30 -7.69 -24.26
CA LEU A 104 -25.44 -6.74 -24.95
C LEU A 104 -24.65 -5.97 -23.90
N VAL A 105 -23.32 -5.98 -24.02
CA VAL A 105 -22.42 -5.17 -23.19
C VAL A 105 -21.82 -4.06 -24.05
N ALA A 106 -22.07 -2.82 -23.65
CA ALA A 106 -21.45 -1.63 -24.23
C ALA A 106 -20.52 -1.01 -23.18
N SER A 107 -19.21 -1.21 -23.35
CA SER A 107 -18.19 -0.87 -22.36
C SER A 107 -17.39 0.36 -22.79
N PHE A 108 -17.74 1.52 -22.25
CA PHE A 108 -17.12 2.80 -22.59
C PHE A 108 -15.81 3.04 -21.82
N VAL A 109 -14.95 3.88 -22.37
CA VAL A 109 -13.62 4.18 -21.82
C VAL A 109 -13.70 5.34 -20.83
N ASN A 110 -14.37 6.45 -21.17
CA ASN A 110 -14.45 7.58 -20.25
C ASN A 110 -15.29 7.28 -19.00
N PRO A 111 -14.90 7.83 -17.83
CA PRO A 111 -13.95 8.95 -17.63
C PRO A 111 -12.47 8.54 -17.44
N HIS A 112 -12.07 7.33 -17.83
CA HIS A 112 -10.72 6.79 -17.60
C HIS A 112 -9.58 7.64 -18.21
N ASP A 113 -9.85 8.47 -19.23
CA ASP A 113 -8.86 9.38 -19.82
C ASP A 113 -8.23 10.35 -18.80
N ILE A 114 -8.82 10.49 -17.61
CA ILE A 114 -8.25 11.27 -16.49
C ILE A 114 -6.81 10.86 -16.15
N VAL A 115 -6.44 9.58 -16.36
CA VAL A 115 -5.07 9.09 -16.17
C VAL A 115 -4.06 9.79 -17.08
N LEU A 116 -4.51 10.39 -18.18
CA LEU A 116 -3.69 11.11 -19.16
C LEU A 116 -3.44 12.58 -18.77
N PHE A 117 -4.02 13.05 -17.65
CA PHE A 117 -3.89 14.43 -17.20
C PHE A 117 -2.46 14.99 -17.22
N PRO A 118 -1.40 14.28 -16.76
CA PRO A 118 -0.05 14.84 -16.79
C PRO A 118 0.42 15.20 -18.21
N ALA A 119 0.04 14.40 -19.20
CA ALA A 119 0.36 14.64 -20.60
C ALA A 119 -0.56 15.72 -21.19
N TRP A 120 -1.86 15.64 -20.90
CA TRP A 120 -2.90 16.50 -21.45
C TRP A 120 -2.87 17.91 -20.86
N ARG A 121 -2.27 18.12 -19.69
CA ARG A 121 -2.12 19.46 -19.11
C ARG A 121 -1.36 20.43 -20.03
N ARG A 122 -0.42 19.91 -20.84
CA ARG A 122 0.35 20.71 -21.82
C ARG A 122 -0.25 20.70 -23.21
N ARG A 123 -0.85 19.58 -23.60
CA ARG A 123 -1.45 19.36 -24.93
C ARG A 123 -2.82 18.74 -24.72
N ASN A 124 -3.78 19.55 -24.30
CA ASN A 124 -5.13 19.08 -24.05
C ASN A 124 -5.82 18.83 -25.40
N PRO A 125 -6.20 17.59 -25.73
CA PRO A 125 -6.89 17.30 -26.98
C PRO A 125 -8.37 17.74 -26.95
N ILE A 126 -8.92 18.10 -25.79
CA ILE A 126 -10.30 18.55 -25.63
C ILE A 126 -10.36 20.06 -25.86
N ALA A 127 -11.17 20.47 -26.84
CA ALA A 127 -11.46 21.88 -27.10
C ALA A 127 -12.53 22.42 -26.13
N PRO A 128 -12.47 23.71 -25.75
CA PRO A 128 -13.53 24.34 -24.96
C PRO A 128 -14.90 24.14 -25.59
N SER A 129 -15.90 23.81 -24.79
CA SER A 129 -17.26 23.55 -25.26
C SER A 129 -18.31 23.77 -24.17
N PRO A 130 -19.61 23.89 -24.50
CA PRO A 130 -20.68 23.98 -23.50
C PRO A 130 -20.75 22.83 -22.50
N LEU A 131 -20.07 21.70 -22.74
CA LEU A 131 -19.95 20.59 -21.79
C LEU A 131 -18.90 20.86 -20.69
N ASP A 132 -18.16 21.97 -20.74
CA ASP A 132 -17.18 22.33 -19.70
C ASP A 132 -17.93 22.58 -18.37
N PRO A 133 -17.56 21.87 -17.30
CA PRO A 133 -18.26 22.02 -16.03
C PRO A 133 -17.96 23.40 -15.42
N PRO A 134 -18.87 23.93 -14.57
CA PRO A 134 -18.49 25.03 -13.68
C PRO A 134 -17.32 24.58 -12.78
N PRO A 135 -16.53 25.51 -12.21
CA PRO A 135 -15.42 25.17 -11.34
C PRO A 135 -15.83 24.20 -10.23
N VAL A 136 -15.26 23.00 -10.25
CA VAL A 136 -15.56 21.94 -9.29
C VAL A 136 -14.76 22.20 -8.00
N PRO A 137 -15.41 22.30 -6.82
CA PRO A 137 -14.72 22.56 -5.55
C PRO A 137 -13.78 21.41 -5.18
N ALA A 138 -12.78 21.72 -4.35
CA ALA A 138 -11.92 20.68 -3.78
C ALA A 138 -12.72 19.78 -2.82
N PRO A 139 -12.39 18.48 -2.72
CA PRO A 139 -13.06 17.58 -1.78
C PRO A 139 -12.78 18.01 -0.33
N PRO A 140 -13.71 17.78 0.62
CA PRO A 140 -13.56 18.17 2.02
C PRO A 140 -12.29 17.61 2.68
N THR A 141 -11.92 16.38 2.32
CA THR A 141 -10.76 15.65 2.84
C THR A 141 -9.45 15.97 2.10
N ARG A 142 -9.41 16.98 1.21
CA ARG A 142 -8.22 17.33 0.42
C ARG A 142 -6.95 17.50 1.26
N HIS A 143 -7.08 18.05 2.46
CA HIS A 143 -5.96 18.33 3.37
C HIS A 143 -5.96 17.44 4.63
N GLU A 144 -6.64 16.32 4.55
CA GLU A 144 -6.69 15.35 5.65
C GLU A 144 -5.30 14.85 6.04
N ASP A 145 -5.13 14.64 7.34
CA ASP A 145 -3.95 14.05 7.93
C ASP A 145 -4.05 12.51 7.90
N LEU A 146 -3.16 11.88 7.14
CA LEU A 146 -3.17 10.44 6.94
C LEU A 146 -2.45 9.65 8.04
N ARG A 147 -1.96 10.27 9.12
CA ARG A 147 -1.24 9.57 10.21
C ARG A 147 -2.06 8.48 10.91
N THR A 148 -3.39 8.57 10.85
CA THR A 148 -4.31 7.56 11.42
C THR A 148 -4.73 6.50 10.41
N LYS A 149 -4.30 6.62 9.15
CA LYS A 149 -4.65 5.73 8.04
C LYS A 149 -3.54 4.70 7.79
N PRO A 150 -3.81 3.62 7.04
CA PRO A 150 -2.81 2.61 6.74
C PRO A 150 -1.57 3.18 6.05
N ALA A 151 -0.40 2.63 6.39
CA ALA A 151 0.88 3.07 5.83
C ALA A 151 0.90 3.02 4.29
N ALA A 152 0.16 2.08 3.71
CA ALA A 152 0.00 1.92 2.28
C ALA A 152 -0.60 3.16 1.58
N GLN A 153 -1.58 3.84 2.19
CA GLN A 153 -2.18 5.06 1.63
C GLN A 153 -1.17 6.22 1.62
N ILE A 154 -0.42 6.39 2.71
CA ILE A 154 0.63 7.41 2.83
C ILE A 154 1.72 7.18 1.78
N ALA A 155 2.19 5.93 1.69
CA ALA A 155 3.16 5.49 0.71
C ALA A 155 2.67 5.74 -0.72
N TYR A 156 1.43 5.37 -1.01
CA TYR A 156 0.83 5.53 -2.32
C TYR A 156 0.69 7.01 -2.72
N ARG A 157 0.24 7.89 -1.82
CA ARG A 157 0.18 9.34 -2.06
C ARG A 157 1.51 9.90 -2.59
N SER A 158 2.62 9.48 -1.98
CA SER A 158 3.96 9.94 -2.37
C SER A 158 4.47 9.25 -3.63
N ALA A 159 4.17 7.97 -3.81
CA ALA A 159 4.67 7.16 -4.91
C ALA A 159 3.89 7.31 -6.22
N TYR A 160 2.62 7.73 -6.18
CA TYR A 160 1.72 7.79 -7.34
C TYR A 160 2.36 8.47 -8.56
N TYR A 161 3.02 9.61 -8.34
CA TYR A 161 3.67 10.40 -9.39
C TYR A 161 4.83 9.67 -10.09
N SER A 162 5.47 8.71 -9.41
CA SER A 162 6.53 7.87 -9.99
C SER A 162 6.01 6.90 -11.05
N GLY A 163 4.72 6.57 -11.03
CA GLY A 163 4.07 5.75 -12.05
C GLY A 163 4.15 6.36 -13.46
N TYR A 164 4.22 7.68 -13.57
CA TYR A 164 4.27 8.40 -14.84
C TYR A 164 5.68 8.73 -15.32
N GLY A 165 6.58 9.10 -14.41
CA GLY A 165 7.93 9.56 -14.74
C GLY A 165 8.64 10.14 -13.52
N PRO A 166 9.51 11.15 -13.67
CA PRO A 166 10.21 11.75 -12.54
C PRO A 166 9.23 12.36 -11.54
N ALA A 167 9.05 11.70 -10.39
CA ALA A 167 8.00 12.01 -9.42
C ALA A 167 7.92 13.50 -9.04
N PRO A 168 9.02 14.21 -8.70
CA PRO A 168 8.93 15.63 -8.36
C PRO A 168 8.44 16.52 -9.49
N ALA A 169 8.66 16.13 -10.75
CA ALA A 169 8.20 16.90 -11.91
C ALA A 169 6.71 16.67 -12.17
N VAL A 170 6.25 15.42 -12.02
CA VAL A 170 4.85 15.02 -12.20
C VAL A 170 3.99 15.57 -11.06
N GLN A 171 4.45 15.44 -9.81
CA GLN A 171 3.78 16.01 -8.63
C GLN A 171 3.45 17.50 -8.81
N ARG A 172 4.42 18.29 -9.27
CA ARG A 172 4.22 19.73 -9.56
C ARG A 172 3.15 20.00 -10.62
N ILE A 173 2.87 19.06 -11.53
CA ILE A 173 1.80 19.21 -12.53
C ILE A 173 0.44 19.07 -11.84
N TYR A 174 0.29 18.09 -10.94
CA TYR A 174 -0.93 17.89 -10.16
C TYR A 174 -1.16 19.05 -9.18
N GLU A 175 -0.19 19.42 -8.35
CA GLU A 175 -0.33 20.50 -7.36
C GLU A 175 -0.69 21.86 -7.98
N ARG A 176 -0.11 22.19 -9.14
CA ARG A 176 -0.43 23.43 -9.86
C ARG A 176 -1.69 23.32 -10.72
N GLY A 177 -2.22 22.12 -10.86
CA GLY A 177 -3.27 21.76 -11.82
C GLY A 177 -4.54 21.23 -11.17
N GLU A 178 -4.67 21.26 -9.85
CA GLU A 178 -5.76 20.57 -9.13
C GLU A 178 -7.16 20.95 -9.62
N GLN A 179 -7.42 22.25 -9.84
CA GLN A 179 -8.71 22.69 -10.39
C GLN A 179 -8.94 22.11 -11.79
N ALA A 180 -7.93 22.19 -12.66
CA ALA A 180 -8.02 21.65 -14.00
C ALA A 180 -8.14 20.11 -14.03
N TYR A 181 -7.60 19.41 -13.02
CA TYR A 181 -7.76 17.97 -12.86
C TYR A 181 -9.21 17.61 -12.56
N ARG A 182 -9.82 18.31 -11.59
CA ARG A 182 -11.24 18.14 -11.24
C ARG A 182 -12.15 18.48 -12.42
N ASP A 183 -11.93 19.65 -13.04
CA ASP A 183 -12.72 20.08 -14.19
C ASP A 183 -12.62 19.08 -15.36
N LEU A 184 -11.41 18.53 -15.61
CA LEU A 184 -11.21 17.50 -16.64
C LEU A 184 -12.04 16.25 -16.34
N TYR A 185 -12.02 15.72 -15.12
CA TYR A 185 -12.76 14.51 -14.79
C TYR A 185 -14.27 14.64 -15.05
N TYR A 186 -14.87 15.75 -14.60
CA TYR A 186 -16.29 16.02 -14.86
C TYR A 186 -16.57 16.31 -16.33
N ARG A 187 -15.62 16.94 -17.04
CA ARG A 187 -15.71 17.10 -18.48
C ARG A 187 -15.74 15.74 -19.19
N LEU A 188 -14.92 14.77 -18.78
CA LEU A 188 -14.89 13.43 -19.38
C LEU A 188 -16.20 12.64 -19.15
N HIS A 189 -16.85 12.81 -18.00
CA HIS A 189 -18.22 12.31 -17.79
C HIS A 189 -19.20 12.91 -18.81
N ALA A 190 -19.14 14.23 -19.03
CA ALA A 190 -20.01 14.88 -20.00
C ALA A 190 -19.70 14.46 -21.46
N GLU A 191 -18.45 14.12 -21.78
CA GLU A 191 -18.09 13.59 -23.11
C GLU A 191 -18.74 12.23 -23.38
N VAL A 192 -18.79 11.33 -22.39
CA VAL A 192 -19.35 9.98 -22.56
C VAL A 192 -20.88 9.93 -22.47
N ASP A 193 -21.51 10.93 -21.84
CA ASP A 193 -22.98 11.02 -21.75
C ASP A 193 -23.65 11.03 -23.14
N GLY A 194 -23.05 11.67 -24.14
CA GLY A 194 -23.56 11.68 -25.52
C GLY A 194 -23.62 10.28 -26.16
N PRO A 195 -22.49 9.57 -26.28
CA PRO A 195 -22.43 8.17 -26.70
C PRO A 195 -23.36 7.25 -25.91
N LEU A 196 -23.43 7.38 -24.58
CA LEU A 196 -24.34 6.61 -23.72
C LEU A 196 -25.81 6.87 -24.08
N ASP A 197 -26.20 8.13 -24.26
CA ASP A 197 -27.58 8.49 -24.61
C ASP A 197 -27.98 7.94 -25.99
N ARG A 198 -27.05 7.87 -26.94
CA ARG A 198 -27.31 7.26 -28.26
C ARG A 198 -27.66 5.77 -28.14
N VAL A 199 -26.89 5.01 -27.34
CA VAL A 199 -27.19 3.60 -27.08
C VAL A 199 -28.51 3.46 -26.33
N ARG A 200 -28.75 4.28 -25.30
CA ARG A 200 -30.02 4.31 -24.56
C ARG A 200 -31.20 4.52 -25.50
N ARG A 201 -31.16 5.54 -26.37
CA ARG A 201 -32.22 5.83 -27.35
C ARG A 201 -32.41 4.69 -28.34
N ALA A 202 -31.34 4.08 -28.84
CA ALA A 202 -31.45 2.93 -29.75
C ALA A 202 -32.22 1.76 -29.10
N VAL A 203 -32.07 1.54 -27.79
CA VAL A 203 -32.86 0.54 -27.06
C VAL A 203 -34.31 1.01 -26.84
N THR A 204 -34.51 2.23 -26.32
CA THR A 204 -35.84 2.70 -25.86
C THR A 204 -36.75 3.15 -26.99
N GLU A 205 -36.19 3.63 -28.10
CA GLU A 205 -36.92 4.16 -29.26
C GLU A 205 -36.88 3.19 -30.45
N GLY A 206 -35.91 2.26 -30.49
CA GLY A 206 -35.70 1.32 -31.60
C GLY A 206 -36.68 0.15 -31.69
N GLY A 207 -37.63 0.05 -30.75
CA GLY A 207 -38.73 -0.92 -30.77
C GLY A 207 -38.57 -2.13 -29.86
N SER A 208 -37.78 -2.04 -28.79
CA SER A 208 -37.81 -3.07 -27.74
C SER A 208 -39.08 -2.95 -26.91
N ALA A 209 -39.89 -4.02 -26.88
CA ALA A 209 -41.10 -4.10 -26.06
C ALA A 209 -40.82 -4.65 -24.64
N ASP A 210 -39.66 -5.26 -24.42
CA ASP A 210 -39.20 -5.77 -23.13
C ASP A 210 -37.66 -5.71 -23.11
N ALA A 211 -37.08 -4.79 -22.33
CA ALA A 211 -35.63 -4.70 -22.14
C ALA A 211 -35.27 -4.24 -20.73
N VAL A 212 -34.13 -4.72 -20.26
CA VAL A 212 -33.52 -4.32 -18.99
C VAL A 212 -32.19 -3.65 -19.30
N LEU A 213 -32.06 -2.39 -18.89
CA LEU A 213 -30.84 -1.61 -19.02
C LEU A 213 -30.19 -1.54 -17.64
N VAL A 214 -28.90 -1.87 -17.59
CA VAL A 214 -28.08 -1.65 -16.41
C VAL A 214 -26.97 -0.67 -16.74
N ARG A 215 -26.83 0.38 -15.93
CA ARG A 215 -25.70 1.32 -15.98
C ARG A 215 -24.86 1.12 -14.71
N SER A 216 -23.56 0.92 -14.89
CA SER A 216 -22.58 0.87 -13.81
C SER A 216 -21.25 1.50 -14.21
N ALA A 217 -20.36 1.71 -13.24
CA ALA A 217 -18.95 2.07 -13.46
C ALA A 217 -18.06 1.22 -12.53
N ASP A 218 -16.82 0.91 -12.93
CA ASP A 218 -15.95 0.06 -12.14
C ASP A 218 -15.38 0.74 -10.88
N HIS A 219 -15.06 2.04 -10.95
CA HIS A 219 -14.66 2.87 -9.79
C HIS A 219 -14.74 4.38 -10.06
N GLY A 220 -14.57 5.19 -9.00
CA GLY A 220 -14.29 6.63 -9.03
C GLY A 220 -12.80 6.99 -8.85
N ASP A 221 -12.45 8.28 -8.93
CA ASP A 221 -11.05 8.77 -9.00
C ASP A 221 -10.50 9.40 -7.70
N LEU A 222 -11.31 9.63 -6.66
CA LEU A 222 -11.00 10.44 -5.45
C LEU A 222 -10.79 11.94 -5.71
N LEU A 223 -10.27 12.33 -6.88
CA LEU A 223 -10.07 13.75 -7.26
C LEU A 223 -9.23 14.57 -6.26
N GLY A 224 -8.29 13.92 -5.58
CA GLY A 224 -7.46 14.55 -4.55
C GLY A 224 -8.06 14.52 -3.15
N ALA A 225 -9.12 13.74 -2.90
CA ALA A 225 -9.64 13.45 -1.56
C ALA A 225 -8.58 12.77 -0.69
N HIS A 226 -8.82 12.71 0.62
CA HIS A 226 -7.97 12.04 1.61
C HIS A 226 -6.48 12.41 1.49
N GLY A 227 -6.17 13.70 1.69
CA GLY A 227 -4.78 14.18 1.70
C GLY A 227 -4.14 14.29 0.31
N GLY A 228 -4.91 14.18 -0.78
CA GLY A 228 -4.41 14.30 -2.16
C GLY A 228 -4.25 12.96 -2.89
N LEU A 229 -5.00 11.94 -2.50
CA LEU A 229 -5.01 10.64 -3.20
C LEU A 229 -5.72 10.73 -4.55
N HIS A 230 -5.32 9.85 -5.46
CA HIS A 230 -5.83 9.75 -6.82
C HIS A 230 -6.07 8.27 -7.16
N GLN A 231 -7.02 7.97 -8.05
CA GLN A 231 -7.31 6.60 -8.53
C GLN A 231 -7.80 5.62 -7.45
N LYS A 232 -8.15 4.39 -7.85
CA LYS A 232 -8.75 3.34 -7.00
C LYS A 232 -7.78 2.53 -6.14
N TRP A 233 -6.47 2.80 -6.21
CA TRP A 233 -5.46 1.94 -5.59
C TRP A 233 -5.25 2.25 -4.10
N PHE A 234 -4.97 1.19 -3.32
CA PHE A 234 -4.64 1.25 -1.89
C PHE A 234 -5.69 1.90 -0.97
N GLN A 235 -6.98 1.85 -1.31
CA GLN A 235 -8.07 2.36 -0.46
C GLN A 235 -9.45 1.80 -0.87
N LEU A 236 -10.47 2.00 -0.03
CA LEU A 236 -11.88 1.63 -0.28
C LEU A 236 -12.86 2.76 0.15
N TYR A 237 -12.49 4.01 -0.08
CA TYR A 237 -13.30 5.22 0.18
C TYR A 237 -14.46 5.34 -0.82
N ASP A 238 -15.54 5.98 -0.39
CA ASP A 238 -16.79 6.13 -1.13
C ASP A 238 -16.59 6.88 -2.46
N GLU A 239 -15.71 7.87 -2.54
CA GLU A 239 -15.39 8.54 -3.81
C GLU A 239 -14.77 7.60 -4.86
N SER A 240 -14.33 6.40 -4.45
CA SER A 240 -13.86 5.34 -5.34
C SER A 240 -14.85 4.19 -5.48
N THR A 241 -15.50 3.75 -4.40
CA THR A 241 -16.33 2.54 -4.39
C THR A 241 -17.82 2.80 -4.59
N ARG A 242 -18.33 3.99 -4.25
CA ARG A 242 -19.74 4.35 -4.38
C ARG A 242 -20.04 4.89 -5.79
N VAL A 243 -20.03 3.96 -6.74
CA VAL A 243 -20.27 4.24 -8.15
C VAL A 243 -21.77 4.24 -8.50
N PRO A 244 -22.18 4.80 -9.66
CA PRO A 244 -23.53 4.63 -10.16
C PRO A 244 -23.86 3.15 -10.34
N PHE A 245 -25.03 2.72 -9.85
CA PHE A 245 -25.60 1.40 -10.17
C PHE A 245 -27.11 1.58 -10.40
N THR A 246 -27.54 1.52 -11.66
CA THR A 246 -28.92 1.82 -12.05
C THR A 246 -29.49 0.69 -12.89
N VAL A 247 -30.65 0.18 -12.51
CA VAL A 247 -31.40 -0.86 -13.23
C VAL A 247 -32.72 -0.26 -13.71
N VAL A 248 -33.01 -0.37 -15.00
CA VAL A 248 -34.25 0.15 -15.62
C VAL A 248 -34.88 -0.95 -16.46
N ARG A 249 -36.16 -1.24 -16.24
CA ARG A 249 -36.96 -2.06 -17.16
C ARG A 249 -37.83 -1.16 -18.03
N VAL A 250 -37.89 -1.46 -19.32
CA VAL A 250 -38.78 -0.82 -20.29
C VAL A 250 -39.73 -1.85 -20.89
N GLY A 251 -40.96 -1.44 -21.18
CA GLY A 251 -42.02 -2.33 -21.64
C GLY A 251 -43.20 -2.45 -20.68
N GLU A 252 -43.91 -3.57 -20.75
CA GLU A 252 -45.09 -3.85 -19.91
C GLU A 252 -44.77 -3.91 -18.42
N ARG A 253 -43.54 -4.31 -18.06
CA ARG A 253 -43.02 -4.40 -16.68
C ARG A 253 -42.07 -3.25 -16.35
N SER A 254 -42.38 -2.05 -16.83
CA SER A 254 -41.51 -0.89 -16.65
C SER A 254 -41.34 -0.53 -15.17
N THR A 255 -40.10 -0.21 -14.79
CA THR A 255 -39.75 0.19 -13.42
C THR A 255 -40.26 1.60 -13.11
N THR A 256 -40.68 1.83 -11.86
CA THR A 256 -40.91 3.19 -11.35
C THR A 256 -39.63 3.75 -10.74
N ALA A 257 -39.35 5.03 -10.93
CA ALA A 257 -38.17 5.67 -10.38
C ALA A 257 -38.13 5.58 -8.85
N ARG A 258 -37.01 5.08 -8.31
CA ARG A 258 -36.74 4.90 -6.88
C ARG A 258 -35.23 5.06 -6.63
N VAL A 259 -34.88 5.54 -5.45
CA VAL A 259 -33.51 5.50 -4.91
C VAL A 259 -33.49 4.47 -3.79
N VAL A 260 -32.46 3.64 -3.75
CA VAL A 260 -32.16 2.71 -2.66
C VAL A 260 -30.83 3.16 -2.07
N ASP A 261 -30.86 3.72 -0.86
CA ASP A 261 -29.71 4.31 -0.18
C ASP A 261 -29.50 3.76 1.25
N ASP A 262 -30.37 2.86 1.69
CA ASP A 262 -30.38 2.23 3.01
C ASP A 262 -29.85 0.78 3.01
N VAL A 263 -29.71 0.17 1.83
CA VAL A 263 -29.24 -1.21 1.61
C VAL A 263 -27.88 -1.21 0.89
N PRO A 264 -26.84 -1.82 1.46
CA PRO A 264 -25.56 -2.02 0.76
C PRO A 264 -25.70 -2.97 -0.44
N THR A 265 -25.27 -2.51 -1.62
CA THR A 265 -25.22 -3.30 -2.86
C THR A 265 -23.82 -3.30 -3.46
N SER A 266 -23.52 -4.24 -4.34
CA SER A 266 -22.23 -4.32 -5.04
C SER A 266 -22.40 -4.89 -6.45
N HIS A 267 -21.40 -4.67 -7.32
CA HIS A 267 -21.39 -5.21 -8.68
C HIS A 267 -21.53 -6.73 -8.77
N VAL A 268 -21.16 -7.45 -7.71
CA VAL A 268 -21.36 -8.91 -7.64
C VAL A 268 -22.84 -9.30 -7.72
N ASP A 269 -23.74 -8.39 -7.36
CA ASP A 269 -25.19 -8.58 -7.41
C ASP A 269 -25.75 -8.48 -8.85
N LEU A 270 -24.94 -7.99 -9.81
CA LEU A 270 -25.36 -7.81 -11.21
C LEU A 270 -25.75 -9.13 -11.87
N VAL A 271 -24.90 -10.16 -11.78
CA VAL A 271 -25.14 -11.43 -12.48
C VAL A 271 -26.37 -12.15 -11.92
N PRO A 272 -26.53 -12.35 -10.59
CA PRO A 272 -27.75 -12.94 -10.04
C PRO A 272 -29.02 -12.17 -10.45
N THR A 273 -28.98 -10.84 -10.40
CA THR A 273 -30.12 -9.99 -10.80
C THR A 273 -30.49 -10.16 -12.27
N LEU A 274 -29.50 -10.25 -13.17
CA LEU A 274 -29.73 -10.48 -14.60
C LEU A 274 -30.25 -11.88 -14.91
N LEU A 275 -29.76 -12.91 -14.21
CA LEU A 275 -30.27 -14.27 -14.34
C LEU A 275 -31.74 -14.36 -13.90
N ALA A 276 -32.06 -13.79 -12.74
CA ALA A 276 -33.43 -13.73 -12.24
C ALA A 276 -34.35 -12.95 -13.19
N THR A 277 -33.87 -11.84 -13.75
CA THR A 277 -34.59 -11.05 -14.75
C THR A 277 -34.91 -11.86 -16.01
N ALA A 278 -33.98 -12.71 -16.42
CA ALA A 278 -34.13 -13.61 -17.56
C ALA A 278 -34.96 -14.88 -17.25
N GLY A 279 -35.39 -15.07 -15.99
CA GLY A 279 -36.08 -16.28 -15.54
C GLY A 279 -35.19 -17.51 -15.52
N ILE A 280 -33.88 -17.33 -15.33
CA ILE A 280 -32.88 -18.38 -15.30
C ILE A 280 -32.59 -18.75 -13.84
N ASP A 281 -32.80 -20.02 -13.49
CA ASP A 281 -32.47 -20.56 -12.17
C ASP A 281 -30.96 -20.84 -12.07
N GLU A 282 -30.31 -20.21 -11.09
CA GLU A 282 -28.87 -20.34 -10.89
C GLU A 282 -28.45 -21.78 -10.56
N ALA A 283 -29.22 -22.49 -9.73
CA ALA A 283 -28.88 -23.84 -9.31
C ALA A 283 -29.02 -24.84 -10.47
N GLU A 284 -30.06 -24.68 -11.30
CA GLU A 284 -30.23 -25.51 -12.49
C GLU A 284 -29.10 -25.28 -13.50
N VAL A 285 -28.75 -24.03 -13.78
CA VAL A 285 -27.63 -23.71 -14.68
C VAL A 285 -26.31 -24.18 -14.10
N ALA A 286 -26.11 -24.06 -12.78
CA ALA A 286 -24.90 -24.54 -12.14
C ALA A 286 -24.72 -26.05 -12.32
N GLU A 287 -25.77 -26.85 -12.17
CA GLU A 287 -25.71 -28.30 -12.43
C GLU A 287 -25.41 -28.63 -13.90
N GLN A 288 -25.95 -27.83 -14.83
CA GLN A 288 -25.65 -27.99 -16.26
C GLN A 288 -24.20 -27.64 -16.60
N LEU A 289 -23.63 -26.61 -15.97
CA LEU A 289 -22.26 -26.17 -16.21
C LEU A 289 -21.22 -27.02 -15.46
N ARG A 290 -21.59 -27.66 -14.36
CA ARG A 290 -20.69 -28.45 -13.49
C ARG A 290 -19.76 -29.41 -14.26
N PRO A 291 -20.18 -30.14 -15.32
CA PRO A 291 -19.29 -31.02 -16.07
C PRO A 291 -18.23 -30.30 -16.92
N HIS A 292 -18.42 -29.01 -17.21
CA HIS A 292 -17.56 -28.20 -18.09
C HIS A 292 -16.50 -27.40 -17.33
N PHE A 293 -16.61 -27.29 -16.01
CA PHE A 293 -15.68 -26.55 -15.17
C PHE A 293 -14.96 -27.48 -14.19
N SER A 294 -13.69 -27.18 -13.91
CA SER A 294 -12.92 -27.91 -12.90
C SER A 294 -13.43 -27.64 -11.48
N GLU A 295 -14.08 -26.51 -11.28
CA GLU A 295 -14.66 -26.07 -10.02
C GLU A 295 -15.79 -25.07 -10.33
N LEU A 296 -16.89 -25.15 -9.58
CA LEU A 296 -18.04 -24.28 -9.72
C LEU A 296 -18.56 -23.91 -8.33
N HIS A 297 -18.68 -22.61 -8.08
CA HIS A 297 -19.13 -22.03 -6.82
C HIS A 297 -20.43 -21.25 -7.03
N PRO A 298 -21.29 -21.13 -5.99
CA PRO A 298 -22.42 -20.21 -6.03
C PRO A 298 -21.97 -18.77 -6.31
N LEU A 299 -22.83 -17.98 -6.95
CA LEU A 299 -22.54 -16.58 -7.18
C LEU A 299 -22.48 -15.82 -5.83
N PRO A 300 -21.49 -14.92 -5.64
CA PRO A 300 -21.31 -14.22 -4.37
C PRO A 300 -22.36 -13.11 -4.12
N GLY A 301 -23.03 -12.63 -5.17
CA GLY A 301 -24.04 -11.58 -5.09
C GLY A 301 -25.43 -12.09 -4.68
N ARG A 302 -26.38 -11.16 -4.60
CA ARG A 302 -27.81 -11.43 -4.40
C ARG A 302 -28.64 -10.90 -5.57
N ASP A 303 -29.78 -11.52 -5.80
CA ASP A 303 -30.80 -11.01 -6.72
C ASP A 303 -31.44 -9.75 -6.13
N LEU A 304 -31.29 -8.61 -6.82
CA LEU A 304 -31.84 -7.32 -6.40
C LEU A 304 -33.24 -7.05 -6.97
N LEU A 305 -33.84 -7.97 -7.73
CA LEU A 305 -35.18 -7.78 -8.29
C LEU A 305 -36.23 -7.34 -7.26
N PRO A 306 -36.31 -7.90 -6.03
CA PRO A 306 -37.27 -7.42 -5.03
C PRO A 306 -37.14 -5.93 -4.71
N LEU A 307 -35.90 -5.39 -4.72
CA LEU A 307 -35.65 -3.96 -4.54
C LEU A 307 -36.05 -3.15 -5.78
N VAL A 308 -35.78 -3.68 -6.98
CA VAL A 308 -36.11 -3.06 -8.27
C VAL A 308 -37.63 -3.02 -8.50
N ASP A 309 -38.35 -4.07 -8.14
CA ASP A 309 -39.82 -4.18 -8.17
C ASP A 309 -40.49 -3.42 -7.02
N GLY A 310 -39.73 -3.13 -5.98
CA GLY A 310 -40.18 -2.37 -4.83
C GLY A 310 -41.18 -3.12 -3.97
N GLU A 311 -40.96 -4.44 -3.82
CA GLU A 311 -41.77 -5.32 -3.00
C GLU A 311 -41.79 -4.87 -1.54
N ALA A 312 -42.93 -5.03 -0.86
CA ALA A 312 -43.11 -4.55 0.51
C ALA A 312 -42.14 -5.22 1.50
N ASP A 313 -41.81 -6.49 1.27
CA ASP A 313 -40.98 -7.29 2.17
C ASP A 313 -39.48 -7.22 1.80
N ALA A 314 -39.12 -6.47 0.75
CA ALA A 314 -37.72 -6.35 0.31
C ALA A 314 -36.85 -5.69 1.39
N ALA A 315 -37.37 -4.67 2.10
CA ALA A 315 -36.60 -4.03 3.18
C ALA A 315 -36.21 -5.02 4.29
N GLU A 316 -37.12 -5.94 4.65
CA GLU A 316 -36.84 -6.99 5.63
C GLU A 316 -35.84 -8.03 5.09
N ALA A 317 -36.01 -8.45 3.83
CA ALA A 317 -35.12 -9.42 3.19
C ALA A 317 -33.66 -8.94 3.08
N PHE A 318 -33.45 -7.62 3.05
CA PHE A 318 -32.14 -6.98 2.93
C PHE A 318 -31.65 -6.29 4.21
N ALA A 319 -32.40 -6.36 5.32
CA ALA A 319 -32.07 -5.64 6.55
C ALA A 319 -30.68 -5.99 7.13
N ASP A 320 -30.26 -7.25 7.01
CA ASP A 320 -28.95 -7.75 7.49
C ASP A 320 -27.90 -7.89 6.36
N ARG A 321 -28.13 -7.22 5.22
CA ARG A 321 -27.20 -7.25 4.09
C ARG A 321 -25.91 -6.50 4.44
N ALA A 322 -24.79 -7.18 4.23
CA ALA A 322 -23.47 -6.58 4.22
C ALA A 322 -22.85 -6.67 2.83
N ALA A 323 -22.23 -5.60 2.32
CA ALA A 323 -21.48 -5.61 1.07
C ALA A 323 -19.99 -5.83 1.34
N TYR A 324 -19.45 -6.95 0.85
CA TYR A 324 -18.04 -7.27 0.93
C TYR A 324 -17.28 -6.74 -0.30
N LEU A 325 -16.11 -6.15 -0.08
CA LEU A 325 -15.21 -5.63 -1.10
C LEU A 325 -13.82 -6.21 -0.91
N LEU A 326 -13.13 -6.51 -2.02
CA LEU A 326 -11.74 -6.97 -2.01
C LEU A 326 -11.01 -6.37 -3.21
N THR A 327 -9.84 -5.80 -2.97
CA THR A 327 -8.89 -5.44 -4.00
C THR A 327 -7.51 -6.00 -3.68
N ARG A 328 -6.90 -6.58 -4.71
CA ARG A 328 -5.50 -7.05 -4.74
C ARG A 328 -4.75 -6.37 -5.89
N ASP A 329 -5.18 -5.14 -6.20
CA ASP A 329 -4.64 -4.36 -7.30
C ASP A 329 -3.35 -3.67 -6.85
N ASN A 330 -2.26 -4.43 -6.96
CA ASN A 330 -0.93 -4.03 -6.49
C ASN A 330 -0.19 -3.16 -7.51
N VAL A 331 -0.91 -2.34 -8.28
CA VAL A 331 -0.32 -1.42 -9.25
C VAL A 331 0.62 -0.46 -8.51
N LEU A 332 1.83 -0.31 -9.04
CA LEU A 332 2.95 0.40 -8.44
C LEU A 332 3.64 -0.31 -7.26
N GLU A 333 3.25 -1.51 -6.86
CA GLU A 333 3.95 -2.26 -5.81
C GLU A 333 5.42 -2.51 -6.18
N GLY A 334 6.31 -2.23 -5.22
CA GLY A 334 7.75 -2.39 -5.34
C GLY A 334 8.47 -1.18 -5.94
N ASP A 335 9.80 -1.27 -5.92
CA ASP A 335 10.73 -0.20 -6.31
C ASP A 335 11.49 -0.49 -7.63
N SER A 336 11.18 -1.61 -8.28
CA SER A 336 11.75 -2.03 -9.58
C SER A 336 10.94 -1.62 -10.79
N GLY A 337 9.67 -1.22 -10.60
CA GLY A 337 8.74 -1.03 -11.70
C GLY A 337 9.16 0.11 -12.64
N ALA A 338 8.86 -0.03 -13.93
CA ALA A 338 9.13 1.01 -14.92
C ALA A 338 7.98 2.01 -15.01
N SER A 339 8.28 3.30 -14.80
CA SER A 339 7.31 4.38 -15.05
C SER A 339 6.80 4.36 -16.50
N GLY A 340 5.67 5.01 -16.77
CA GLY A 340 5.13 5.18 -18.12
C GLY A 340 6.15 5.79 -19.09
N LEU A 341 6.94 6.78 -18.64
CA LEU A 341 8.03 7.34 -19.42
C LEU A 341 9.17 6.34 -19.68
N ALA A 342 9.56 5.53 -18.69
CA ALA A 342 10.57 4.47 -18.90
C ALA A 342 10.09 3.46 -19.95
N ARG A 343 8.83 3.00 -19.86
CA ARG A 343 8.22 2.08 -20.83
C ARG A 343 8.22 2.67 -22.23
N ARG A 344 7.81 3.94 -22.37
CA ARG A 344 7.84 4.66 -23.66
C ARG A 344 9.24 4.77 -24.27
N LEU A 345 10.28 4.80 -23.44
CA LEU A 345 11.68 4.86 -23.88
C LEU A 345 12.31 3.46 -24.11
N GLY A 346 11.55 2.37 -23.94
CA GLY A 346 12.08 1.00 -24.05
C GLY A 346 13.03 0.61 -22.91
N LEU A 347 12.84 1.20 -21.72
CA LEU A 347 13.65 0.97 -20.51
C LEU A 347 12.90 0.16 -19.45
N ASP A 348 12.01 -0.73 -19.88
CA ASP A 348 11.14 -1.57 -19.05
C ASP A 348 11.93 -2.57 -18.20
N GLY A 349 12.97 -3.19 -18.75
CA GLY A 349 13.77 -4.19 -18.04
C GLY A 349 14.77 -3.63 -17.02
N SER A 350 15.19 -2.37 -17.16
CA SER A 350 16.14 -1.72 -16.24
C SER A 350 15.94 -0.20 -16.20
N PRO A 351 14.82 0.27 -15.63
CA PRO A 351 14.53 1.68 -15.52
C PRO A 351 15.60 2.39 -14.66
N PRO A 352 16.13 3.55 -15.08
CA PRO A 352 17.03 4.34 -14.26
C PRO A 352 16.28 4.89 -13.04
N LEU A 353 16.97 5.12 -11.92
CA LEU A 353 16.36 5.50 -10.62
C LEU A 353 15.27 6.58 -10.72
N PRO A 354 15.44 7.70 -11.46
CA PRO A 354 14.40 8.74 -11.53
C PRO A 354 13.14 8.33 -12.31
N LEU A 355 13.17 7.21 -13.02
CA LEU A 355 12.07 6.66 -13.81
C LEU A 355 11.57 5.32 -13.26
N ARG A 356 12.03 4.93 -12.07
CA ARG A 356 11.49 3.79 -11.34
C ARG A 356 10.24 4.21 -10.57
N ILE A 357 9.31 3.28 -10.51
CA ILE A 357 8.22 3.32 -9.55
C ILE A 357 8.83 3.17 -8.15
N ALA A 358 8.31 3.90 -7.18
CA ALA A 358 8.92 4.04 -5.86
C ALA A 358 7.92 3.82 -4.72
N LEU A 359 7.03 2.82 -4.82
CA LEU A 359 6.23 2.43 -3.67
C LEU A 359 7.13 1.64 -2.69
N PRO A 360 7.23 2.07 -1.42
CA PRO A 360 7.94 1.33 -0.39
C PRO A 360 7.47 -0.13 -0.33
N ALA A 361 8.41 -1.05 -0.22
CA ALA A 361 8.12 -2.47 -0.24
C ALA A 361 7.67 -3.08 1.09
N HIS A 362 7.46 -2.23 2.09
CA HIS A 362 7.17 -2.60 3.47
C HIS A 362 5.77 -2.14 3.90
N VAL A 363 4.87 -1.92 2.94
CA VAL A 363 3.45 -1.65 3.18
C VAL A 363 2.61 -2.78 2.60
N ALA A 364 1.52 -3.13 3.29
CA ALA A 364 0.58 -4.11 2.80
C ALA A 364 -0.24 -3.52 1.63
N SER A 365 -0.38 -4.26 0.54
CA SER A 365 -0.99 -3.79 -0.71
C SER A 365 -2.40 -4.31 -0.94
N ASN A 366 -2.86 -5.29 -0.15
CA ASN A 366 -4.19 -5.87 -0.28
C ASN A 366 -5.16 -5.20 0.69
N PHE A 367 -6.38 -4.95 0.21
CA PHE A 367 -7.44 -4.33 0.98
C PHE A 367 -8.71 -5.14 0.85
N GLU A 368 -9.38 -5.36 1.97
CA GLU A 368 -10.74 -5.87 2.00
C GLU A 368 -11.59 -4.99 2.91
N GLY A 369 -12.89 -4.96 2.66
CA GLY A 369 -13.81 -4.15 3.44
C GLY A 369 -15.20 -4.75 3.50
N LEU A 370 -15.94 -4.31 4.51
CA LEU A 370 -17.33 -4.66 4.73
C LEU A 370 -18.13 -3.41 5.03
N VAL A 371 -19.23 -3.21 4.30
CA VAL A 371 -20.22 -2.18 4.58
C VAL A 371 -21.50 -2.85 5.08
N ALA A 372 -21.91 -2.55 6.30
CA ALA A 372 -23.08 -3.18 6.93
C ALA A 372 -23.76 -2.24 7.92
N ARG A 373 -25.06 -2.42 8.13
CA ARG A 373 -25.78 -1.74 9.21
C ARG A 373 -25.45 -2.40 10.54
N VAL A 374 -25.25 -1.62 11.59
CA VAL A 374 -24.90 -2.13 12.93
C VAL A 374 -25.93 -1.65 13.96
N PRO A 375 -26.88 -2.52 14.36
CA PRO A 375 -27.85 -2.18 15.39
C PRO A 375 -27.21 -1.92 16.75
N GLU A 376 -27.78 -0.99 17.52
CA GLU A 376 -27.28 -0.63 18.86
C GLU A 376 -27.35 -1.81 19.85
N ASP A 377 -28.33 -2.70 19.69
CA ASP A 377 -28.50 -3.90 20.52
C ASP A 377 -27.57 -5.06 20.14
N VAL A 378 -26.99 -5.03 18.93
CA VAL A 378 -26.00 -5.99 18.45
C VAL A 378 -24.59 -5.57 18.88
N ALA A 379 -24.24 -4.30 18.71
CA ALA A 379 -22.96 -3.76 19.14
C ALA A 379 -23.15 -2.34 19.71
N PRO A 380 -22.85 -2.10 20.99
CA PRO A 380 -22.94 -0.76 21.59
C PRO A 380 -22.14 0.27 20.80
N GLY A 381 -22.77 1.42 20.51
CA GLY A 381 -22.22 2.48 19.68
C GLY A 381 -22.49 2.31 18.18
N GLY A 382 -23.19 1.25 17.76
CA GLY A 382 -23.61 1.03 16.37
C GLY A 382 -24.72 1.99 15.89
N ALA A 383 -25.61 2.39 16.80
CA ALA A 383 -26.68 3.37 16.57
C ALA A 383 -27.63 3.08 15.38
N ASP A 384 -27.74 1.81 14.96
CA ASP A 384 -28.45 1.41 13.74
C ASP A 384 -27.90 2.07 12.46
N HIS A 385 -26.70 2.67 12.51
CA HIS A 385 -26.07 3.34 11.39
C HIS A 385 -25.44 2.36 10.40
N LEU A 386 -25.16 2.83 9.19
CA LEU A 386 -24.29 2.15 8.24
C LEU A 386 -22.82 2.37 8.59
N TRP A 387 -22.07 1.27 8.75
CA TRP A 387 -20.64 1.30 9.07
C TRP A 387 -19.81 0.65 7.97
N LYS A 388 -18.58 1.12 7.81
CA LYS A 388 -17.57 0.51 6.96
C LYS A 388 -16.33 0.15 7.77
N VAL A 389 -15.95 -1.13 7.73
CA VAL A 389 -14.64 -1.60 8.21
C VAL A 389 -13.75 -1.92 7.01
N VAL A 390 -12.49 -1.53 7.07
CA VAL A 390 -11.48 -1.85 6.06
C VAL A 390 -10.26 -2.46 6.75
N ARG A 391 -9.72 -3.52 6.13
CA ARG A 391 -8.50 -4.19 6.55
C ARG A 391 -7.47 -4.09 5.43
N THR A 392 -6.33 -3.51 5.74
CA THR A 392 -5.12 -3.57 4.91
C THR A 392 -4.27 -4.74 5.38
N PHE A 393 -3.89 -5.65 4.49
CA PHE A 393 -3.17 -6.87 4.87
C PHE A 393 -2.16 -7.34 3.83
N ASP A 394 -1.15 -8.08 4.30
CA ASP A 394 -0.18 -8.76 3.45
C ASP A 394 -0.67 -10.18 3.17
N ASP A 395 -0.69 -10.60 1.90
CA ASP A 395 -1.15 -11.95 1.50
C ASP A 395 0.05 -12.82 1.09
N PRO A 396 0.48 -13.78 1.94
CA PRO A 396 1.55 -14.70 1.59
C PRO A 396 1.33 -15.49 0.30
N ALA A 397 0.08 -15.72 -0.13
CA ALA A 397 -0.21 -16.43 -1.37
C ALA A 397 0.17 -15.63 -2.63
N THR A 398 0.24 -14.30 -2.54
CA THR A 398 0.62 -13.42 -3.66
C THR A 398 2.08 -12.97 -3.61
N TRP A 399 2.86 -13.49 -2.66
CA TRP A 399 4.28 -13.17 -2.58
C TRP A 399 5.07 -13.60 -3.81
N THR A 400 6.18 -12.89 -4.08
CA THR A 400 7.09 -13.22 -5.19
C THR A 400 7.54 -14.67 -5.17
N GLU A 401 7.74 -15.23 -3.98
CA GLU A 401 7.80 -16.67 -3.73
C GLU A 401 6.66 -17.01 -2.75
N PRO A 402 5.52 -17.54 -3.26
CA PRO A 402 4.31 -17.75 -2.47
C PRO A 402 4.60 -18.53 -1.18
N HIS A 403 4.09 -18.01 -0.06
CA HIS A 403 4.25 -18.51 1.32
C HIS A 403 5.70 -18.61 1.84
N ALA A 404 6.70 -18.24 1.04
CA ALA A 404 8.10 -18.33 1.42
C ALA A 404 8.69 -16.95 1.71
N ARG A 405 8.65 -16.05 0.71
CA ARG A 405 9.14 -14.68 0.87
C ARG A 405 8.62 -13.75 -0.22
N HIS A 406 8.28 -12.53 0.18
CA HIS A 406 7.97 -11.45 -0.74
C HIS A 406 9.24 -10.68 -1.09
N ARG A 407 9.46 -10.36 -2.37
CA ARG A 407 10.55 -9.46 -2.76
C ARG A 407 10.19 -8.06 -2.30
N ALA A 408 10.92 -7.55 -1.32
CA ALA A 408 10.71 -6.22 -0.80
C ALA A 408 11.33 -5.20 -1.78
N ALA A 409 12.64 -4.96 -1.71
CA ALA A 409 13.27 -3.90 -2.51
C ALA A 409 14.24 -4.47 -3.56
N THR A 410 14.53 -3.67 -4.59
CA THR A 410 15.52 -3.88 -5.65
C THR A 410 16.35 -2.61 -5.84
N GLY A 411 16.85 -2.12 -4.71
CA GLY A 411 17.66 -0.91 -4.64
C GLY A 411 19.13 -1.12 -5.05
N PRO A 412 19.93 -0.04 -5.03
CA PRO A 412 21.39 -0.10 -5.24
C PRO A 412 22.15 -1.06 -4.31
N GLY A 413 21.52 -1.51 -3.20
CA GLY A 413 22.04 -2.50 -2.26
C GLY A 413 21.80 -3.97 -2.65
N GLY A 414 21.07 -4.24 -3.73
CA GLY A 414 20.64 -5.59 -4.13
C GLY A 414 19.18 -5.85 -3.78
N THR A 415 18.70 -7.06 -4.11
CA THR A 415 17.33 -7.48 -3.83
C THR A 415 17.16 -7.85 -2.36
N SER A 416 16.23 -7.21 -1.66
CA SER A 416 15.79 -7.63 -0.31
C SER A 416 14.49 -8.41 -0.39
N HIS A 417 14.28 -9.31 0.57
CA HIS A 417 13.04 -10.09 0.69
C HIS A 417 12.55 -10.05 2.14
N ARG A 418 11.23 -10.13 2.33
CA ARG A 418 10.56 -10.28 3.62
C ARG A 418 9.99 -11.70 3.70
N GLY A 419 10.24 -12.41 4.80
CA GLY A 419 9.76 -13.78 5.02
C GLY A 419 8.52 -13.89 5.92
N ALA A 420 8.00 -12.78 6.44
CA ALA A 420 6.84 -12.75 7.34
C ALA A 420 5.79 -11.74 6.84
N PRO A 421 4.49 -12.01 7.03
CA PRO A 421 3.44 -11.05 6.68
C PRO A 421 3.54 -9.80 7.54
N LEU A 422 3.22 -8.66 6.93
CA LEU A 422 3.01 -7.42 7.67
C LEU A 422 1.74 -7.55 8.54
N ALA A 423 1.75 -6.87 9.69
CA ALA A 423 0.58 -6.78 10.54
C ALA A 423 -0.57 -6.09 9.80
N ASP A 424 -1.80 -6.52 10.10
CA ASP A 424 -2.98 -5.88 9.54
C ASP A 424 -3.15 -4.47 10.10
N GLU A 425 -3.50 -3.54 9.21
CA GLU A 425 -3.93 -2.19 9.59
C GLU A 425 -5.45 -2.09 9.37
N TRP A 426 -6.14 -1.38 10.27
CA TRP A 426 -7.60 -1.33 10.30
C TRP A 426 -8.11 0.11 10.20
N GLU A 427 -9.18 0.27 9.43
CA GLU A 427 -9.97 1.50 9.36
C GLU A 427 -11.43 1.20 9.69
N LEU A 428 -12.09 2.12 10.39
CA LEU A 428 -13.49 2.02 10.75
C LEU A 428 -14.18 3.38 10.62
N TYR A 429 -15.27 3.42 9.87
CA TYR A 429 -16.03 4.63 9.58
C TYR A 429 -17.53 4.44 9.84
N ASP A 430 -18.14 5.39 10.52
CA ASP A 430 -19.60 5.53 10.62
C ASP A 430 -20.03 6.37 9.41
N LEU A 431 -20.64 5.73 8.40
CA LEU A 431 -20.96 6.40 7.14
C LEU A 431 -22.15 7.36 7.25
N GLU A 432 -22.92 7.30 8.33
CA GLU A 432 -24.02 8.24 8.58
C GLU A 432 -23.53 9.47 9.36
N ALA A 433 -22.66 9.28 10.35
CA ALA A 433 -22.07 10.39 11.12
C ALA A 433 -20.88 11.06 10.41
N ASP A 434 -20.11 10.31 9.62
CA ASP A 434 -18.93 10.73 8.86
C ASP A 434 -19.00 10.23 7.41
N PRO A 435 -19.88 10.80 6.57
CA PRO A 435 -20.07 10.38 5.18
C PRO A 435 -18.87 10.70 4.27
N VAL A 436 -17.86 11.41 4.78
CA VAL A 436 -16.62 11.73 4.05
C VAL A 436 -15.43 10.93 4.56
N GLU A 437 -15.62 10.04 5.53
CA GLU A 437 -14.63 9.08 6.03
C GLU A 437 -13.32 9.71 6.50
N ALA A 438 -13.42 10.89 7.11
CA ALA A 438 -12.28 11.62 7.65
C ALA A 438 -11.79 11.02 8.97
N GLU A 439 -12.68 10.47 9.80
CA GLU A 439 -12.37 10.05 11.16
C GLU A 439 -12.24 8.53 11.24
N ASN A 440 -11.00 8.02 11.19
CA ASN A 440 -10.76 6.59 11.42
C ASN A 440 -10.96 6.23 12.90
N ARG A 441 -12.04 5.51 13.22
CA ARG A 441 -12.42 5.10 14.58
C ARG A 441 -11.88 3.73 15.00
N ALA A 442 -11.00 3.10 14.21
CA ALA A 442 -10.50 1.75 14.54
C ALA A 442 -9.71 1.69 15.86
N LYS A 443 -9.18 2.82 16.35
CA LYS A 443 -8.50 2.95 17.64
C LYS A 443 -9.35 3.64 18.72
N ASP A 444 -10.60 3.98 18.41
CA ASP A 444 -11.52 4.63 19.35
C ASP A 444 -12.11 3.58 20.31
N PRO A 445 -11.87 3.69 21.63
CA PRO A 445 -12.45 2.78 22.61
C PRO A 445 -13.98 2.73 22.57
N ALA A 446 -14.65 3.83 22.19
CA ALA A 446 -16.11 3.89 22.08
C ALA A 446 -16.65 3.07 20.90
N ALA A 447 -15.84 2.82 19.87
CA ALA A 447 -16.21 2.03 18.69
C ALA A 447 -15.67 0.59 18.74
N ALA A 448 -15.01 0.17 19.84
CA ALA A 448 -14.36 -1.13 19.95
C ALA A 448 -15.32 -2.32 19.77
N ALA A 449 -16.56 -2.21 20.29
CA ALA A 449 -17.58 -3.24 20.12
C ALA A 449 -18.04 -3.37 18.66
N VAL A 450 -18.25 -2.23 17.99
CA VAL A 450 -18.59 -2.17 16.56
C VAL A 450 -17.46 -2.78 15.72
N LEU A 451 -16.20 -2.41 15.99
CA LEU A 451 -15.04 -2.97 15.30
C LEU A 451 -14.97 -4.49 15.46
N ALA A 452 -15.13 -5.00 16.68
CA ALA A 452 -15.09 -6.43 16.94
C ALA A 452 -16.19 -7.18 16.17
N HIS A 453 -17.43 -6.68 16.22
CA HIS A 453 -18.56 -7.25 15.49
C HIS A 453 -18.32 -7.27 13.97
N LEU A 454 -17.89 -6.15 13.39
CA LEU A 454 -17.65 -6.06 11.95
C LEU A 454 -16.45 -6.89 11.50
N ARG A 455 -15.43 -7.11 12.34
CA ARG A 455 -14.32 -8.02 12.05
C ARG A 455 -14.77 -9.47 11.96
N GLU A 456 -15.65 -9.90 12.87
CA GLU A 456 -16.25 -11.24 12.81
C GLU A 456 -17.07 -11.41 11.52
N ARG A 457 -17.96 -10.45 11.23
CA ARG A 457 -18.74 -10.45 10.00
C ARG A 457 -17.89 -10.40 8.74
N LEU A 458 -16.79 -9.66 8.73
CA LEU A 458 -15.87 -9.59 7.60
C LEU A 458 -15.29 -10.98 7.28
N VAL A 459 -14.93 -11.77 8.30
CA VAL A 459 -14.42 -13.14 8.12
C VAL A 459 -15.49 -14.05 7.53
N GLU A 460 -16.73 -13.96 8.03
CA GLU A 460 -17.86 -14.75 7.53
C GLU A 460 -18.19 -14.42 6.07
N GLU A 461 -18.33 -13.13 5.75
CA GLU A 461 -18.66 -12.68 4.39
C GLU A 461 -17.51 -12.91 3.42
N ARG A 462 -16.25 -12.87 3.86
CA ARG A 462 -15.09 -13.28 3.05
C ARG A 462 -15.17 -14.76 2.70
N ALA A 463 -15.40 -15.64 3.68
CA ALA A 463 -15.47 -17.07 3.46
C ALA A 463 -16.60 -17.43 2.47
N ARG A 464 -17.72 -16.69 2.53
CA ARG A 464 -18.83 -16.82 1.58
C ARG A 464 -18.48 -16.29 0.19
N SER A 465 -17.89 -15.10 0.11
CA SER A 465 -17.74 -14.36 -1.15
C SER A 465 -16.51 -14.79 -1.95
N VAL A 466 -15.49 -15.33 -1.28
CA VAL A 466 -14.21 -15.76 -1.86
C VAL A 466 -13.91 -17.18 -1.41
N PRO A 467 -14.63 -18.20 -1.93
CA PRO A 467 -14.39 -19.58 -1.54
C PRO A 467 -12.98 -20.02 -1.92
N GLU A 468 -12.34 -20.80 -1.05
CA GLU A 468 -11.03 -21.40 -1.34
C GLU A 468 -11.14 -22.32 -2.56
N ARG A 469 -10.14 -22.26 -3.45
CA ARG A 469 -10.09 -23.19 -4.59
C ARG A 469 -9.82 -24.60 -4.09
N ASN A 470 -10.56 -25.56 -4.64
CA ASN A 470 -10.29 -27.00 -4.48
C ASN A 470 -8.90 -27.38 -5.00
N THR A 471 -8.33 -26.62 -5.94
CA THR A 471 -6.97 -26.83 -6.47
C THR A 471 -6.20 -25.50 -6.51
N PRO A 472 -5.00 -25.41 -5.90
CA PRO A 472 -4.17 -24.21 -5.99
C PRO A 472 -3.78 -23.86 -7.43
N TRP A 473 -3.56 -22.57 -7.72
CA TRP A 473 -3.02 -22.14 -9.01
C TRP A 473 -1.57 -22.62 -9.21
N PRO A 474 -1.17 -23.00 -10.43
CA PRO A 474 0.24 -23.26 -10.74
C PRO A 474 0.99 -21.93 -10.83
N TYR A 475 1.52 -21.42 -9.72
CA TYR A 475 2.42 -20.27 -9.73
C TYR A 475 3.79 -20.67 -10.28
N ALA A 476 4.34 -19.85 -11.18
CA ALA A 476 5.70 -20.04 -11.70
C ALA A 476 6.72 -19.57 -10.66
N THR A 477 7.64 -20.46 -10.26
CA THR A 477 8.79 -20.11 -9.42
C THR A 477 9.86 -19.38 -10.23
N SER A 478 10.16 -18.12 -9.90
CA SER A 478 11.28 -17.39 -10.50
C SER A 478 12.61 -17.72 -9.80
N ALA A 479 13.71 -17.78 -10.55
CA ALA A 479 15.03 -18.07 -10.00
C ALA A 479 15.62 -16.84 -9.27
N ALA A 480 16.13 -17.06 -8.06
CA ALA A 480 16.77 -16.05 -7.22
C ALA A 480 18.16 -15.63 -7.77
N HIS A 481 18.49 -14.34 -7.64
CA HIS A 481 19.83 -13.81 -7.91
C HIS A 481 20.56 -13.50 -6.60
N ASP A 482 21.80 -13.99 -6.49
CA ASP A 482 22.69 -13.80 -5.34
C ASP A 482 23.27 -12.38 -5.20
N ALA A 483 23.53 -12.01 -3.94
CA ALA A 483 24.16 -10.75 -3.55
C ALA A 483 25.62 -10.66 -4.03
N LYS A 484 25.98 -9.51 -4.63
CA LYS A 484 27.35 -9.20 -5.07
C LYS A 484 28.11 -8.39 -4.03
N ARG A 485 29.42 -8.67 -3.92
CA ARG A 485 30.40 -7.84 -3.21
C ARG A 485 30.39 -6.39 -3.72
N PRO A 486 30.67 -5.38 -2.88
CA PRO A 486 30.67 -4.00 -3.30
C PRO A 486 31.78 -3.76 -4.35
N PRO A 487 31.49 -3.04 -5.44
CA PRO A 487 32.44 -2.80 -6.52
C PRO A 487 33.65 -1.97 -6.03
N LEU A 488 34.83 -2.22 -6.60
CA LEU A 488 36.11 -1.63 -6.17
C LEU A 488 36.10 -0.08 -5.98
N PRO A 489 35.45 0.73 -6.84
CA PRO A 489 35.41 2.19 -6.65
C PRO A 489 34.72 2.63 -5.35
N ALA A 490 33.66 1.91 -4.93
CA ALA A 490 32.93 2.22 -3.71
C ALA A 490 33.78 2.00 -2.46
N ARG A 491 34.67 0.98 -2.47
CA ARG A 491 35.58 0.68 -1.36
C ARG A 491 36.63 1.77 -1.14
N LEU A 492 37.08 2.43 -2.22
CA LEU A 492 38.02 3.55 -2.13
C LEU A 492 37.35 4.81 -1.57
N LEU A 493 36.14 5.13 -2.02
CA LEU A 493 35.35 6.25 -1.51
C LEU A 493 35.00 6.07 -0.02
N ARG A 494 34.64 4.86 0.39
CA ARG A 494 34.40 4.51 1.79
C ARG A 494 35.62 4.77 2.67
N LYS A 495 36.82 4.35 2.25
CA LYS A 495 38.06 4.70 2.98
C LYS A 495 38.32 6.20 3.05
N GLY A 496 37.89 6.96 2.02
CA GLY A 496 37.92 8.42 2.03
C GLY A 496 37.01 9.02 3.10
N LEU A 497 35.76 8.56 3.19
CA LEU A 497 34.83 9.00 4.23
C LEU A 497 35.27 8.60 5.64
N GLN A 498 35.86 7.42 5.79
CA GLN A 498 36.42 6.99 7.07
C GLN A 498 37.51 7.92 7.59
N ARG A 499 38.41 8.38 6.70
CA ARG A 499 39.43 9.39 7.04
C ARG A 499 38.84 10.76 7.40
N LEU A 500 37.62 11.05 6.97
CA LEU A 500 36.91 12.28 7.33
C LEU A 500 36.14 12.16 8.65
N GLY A 501 36.08 10.97 9.27
CA GLY A 501 35.45 10.74 10.56
C GLY A 501 34.21 9.82 10.53
N MET A 502 33.81 9.28 9.37
CA MET A 502 32.65 8.39 9.27
C MET A 502 33.02 6.94 9.61
N HIS A 503 32.35 6.33 10.59
CA HIS A 503 32.70 4.99 11.10
C HIS A 503 34.18 4.85 11.46
N PRO A 504 34.70 5.68 12.39
CA PRO A 504 36.07 5.57 12.85
C PRO A 504 36.31 4.18 13.44
N ASP A 505 37.54 3.68 13.29
CA ASP A 505 37.95 2.50 14.04
C ASP A 505 38.06 2.88 15.53
N ASP A 506 37.67 1.99 16.42
CA ASP A 506 37.89 2.19 17.85
C ASP A 506 39.35 1.84 18.20
N ASP A 507 40.18 2.87 18.38
CA ASP A 507 41.62 2.74 18.66
C ASP A 507 41.92 2.02 20.00
N ALA A 508 40.96 1.99 20.93
CA ALA A 508 41.09 1.22 22.16
C ALA A 508 40.82 -0.27 21.94
N GLY A 509 40.03 -0.61 20.92
CA GLY A 509 39.50 -1.93 20.63
C GLY A 509 38.58 -2.48 21.74
N PRO A 510 37.61 -3.36 21.43
CA PRO A 510 37.06 -4.23 22.47
C PRO A 510 38.22 -5.09 23.01
N ASP A 511 38.35 -5.23 24.33
CA ASP A 511 39.26 -6.22 24.91
C ASP A 511 38.91 -7.58 24.29
N PRO A 512 39.75 -8.18 23.42
CA PRO A 512 39.45 -9.42 22.72
C PRO A 512 39.34 -10.63 23.66
N HIS A 513 39.45 -10.40 24.98
CA HIS A 513 39.33 -11.39 26.04
C HIS A 513 38.16 -11.15 27.01
N ARG A 514 37.25 -10.20 26.75
CA ARG A 514 36.01 -10.06 27.54
C ARG A 514 34.97 -11.06 27.08
N ASP A 515 34.99 -12.23 27.72
CA ASP A 515 33.95 -13.24 27.61
C ASP A 515 32.74 -12.84 28.49
N LEU A 516 31.63 -12.49 27.83
CA LEU A 516 30.34 -12.19 28.44
C LEU A 516 29.33 -13.33 28.20
N THR A 517 29.80 -14.56 27.96
CA THR A 517 28.95 -15.74 27.80
C THR A 517 27.95 -15.87 28.95
N GLY A 518 26.67 -16.04 28.58
CA GLY A 518 25.56 -16.17 29.53
C GLY A 518 24.95 -14.84 29.96
N ARG A 519 25.43 -13.71 29.44
CA ARG A 519 24.78 -12.40 29.56
C ARG A 519 23.88 -12.14 28.36
N ARG A 520 22.86 -11.30 28.54
CA ARG A 520 21.86 -10.98 27.51
C ARG A 520 21.82 -9.49 27.18
N ALA A 521 21.74 -9.18 25.90
CA ALA A 521 21.62 -7.83 25.38
C ALA A 521 20.33 -7.69 24.57
N LEU A 522 19.60 -6.59 24.78
CA LEU A 522 18.47 -6.21 23.95
C LEU A 522 18.83 -4.98 23.11
N ILE A 523 18.70 -5.07 21.80
CA ILE A 523 18.80 -3.93 20.89
C ILE A 523 17.39 -3.53 20.48
N VAL A 524 16.97 -2.32 20.85
CA VAL A 524 15.68 -1.75 20.46
C VAL A 524 15.88 -0.84 19.24
N CYS A 525 15.10 -1.10 18.19
CA CYS A 525 15.09 -0.33 16.95
C CYS A 525 13.67 0.24 16.70
N THR A 526 13.58 1.24 15.83
CA THR A 526 12.31 1.82 15.37
C THR A 526 11.47 0.84 14.53
N ASN A 527 10.15 0.99 14.55
CA ASN A 527 9.21 0.41 13.57
C ASN A 527 8.89 1.38 12.43
N HIS A 528 9.29 2.66 12.53
CA HIS A 528 8.90 3.69 11.59
C HIS A 528 9.80 3.71 10.34
N GLY A 529 9.20 3.44 9.17
CA GLY A 529 9.94 3.21 7.92
C GLY A 529 9.89 4.31 6.87
N VAL A 530 9.20 5.43 7.14
CA VAL A 530 8.98 6.50 6.15
C VAL A 530 8.98 7.86 6.85
N LEU A 531 9.65 8.89 6.30
CA LEU A 531 9.54 10.26 6.79
C LEU A 531 8.16 10.87 6.45
N ASP A 532 7.76 11.93 7.12
CA ASP A 532 6.51 12.68 6.85
C ASP A 532 6.39 13.16 5.36
N VAL A 533 7.52 13.41 4.71
CA VAL A 533 7.64 13.73 3.28
C VAL A 533 7.58 12.52 2.34
N GLY A 534 7.32 11.31 2.85
CA GLY A 534 7.16 10.07 2.08
C GLY A 534 8.46 9.39 1.65
N LYS A 535 9.62 9.81 2.17
CA LYS A 535 10.92 9.18 1.86
C LYS A 535 11.15 7.97 2.77
N PRO A 536 11.59 6.81 2.25
CA PRO A 536 11.95 5.66 3.09
C PRO A 536 13.04 6.01 4.11
N THR A 537 12.88 5.51 5.33
CA THR A 537 13.86 5.60 6.42
C THR A 537 13.74 4.37 7.33
N GLY A 538 14.31 4.44 8.52
CA GLY A 538 14.26 3.39 9.53
C GLY A 538 15.42 3.52 10.50
N VAL A 539 15.85 2.39 11.05
CA VAL A 539 17.10 2.30 11.80
C VAL A 539 18.28 2.58 10.86
N TYR A 540 19.25 3.38 11.29
CA TYR A 540 20.48 3.53 10.52
C TYR A 540 21.32 2.25 10.70
N ALA A 541 21.59 1.52 9.63
CA ALA A 541 22.07 0.13 9.70
C ALA A 541 23.25 -0.06 10.68
N SER A 542 24.29 0.76 10.59
CA SER A 542 25.46 0.64 11.47
C SER A 542 25.16 0.92 12.94
N GLU A 543 24.13 1.69 13.26
CA GLU A 543 23.71 1.96 14.64
C GLU A 543 23.02 0.74 15.27
N MET A 544 22.64 -0.25 14.46
CA MET A 544 22.15 -1.56 14.92
C MET A 544 23.23 -2.64 14.76
N THR A 545 23.86 -2.73 13.58
CA THR A 545 24.75 -3.86 13.25
C THR A 545 26.05 -3.82 14.02
N VAL A 546 26.64 -2.63 14.23
CA VAL A 546 27.88 -2.48 15.00
C VAL A 546 27.72 -2.95 16.45
N PRO A 547 26.76 -2.44 17.24
CA PRO A 547 26.54 -2.92 18.60
C PRO A 547 26.10 -4.39 18.63
N TYR A 548 25.25 -4.83 17.69
CA TYR A 548 24.83 -6.23 17.60
C TYR A 548 26.02 -7.19 17.52
N TYR A 549 26.94 -6.95 16.58
CA TYR A 549 28.10 -7.82 16.45
C TYR A 549 29.13 -7.61 17.56
N ALA A 550 29.24 -6.42 18.14
CA ALA A 550 30.09 -6.21 19.31
C ALA A 550 29.62 -7.07 20.49
N PHE A 551 28.31 -7.09 20.79
CA PHE A 551 27.74 -7.89 21.87
C PHE A 551 27.79 -9.40 21.55
N LEU A 552 27.46 -9.77 20.31
CA LEU A 552 27.47 -11.16 19.86
C LEU A 552 28.89 -11.75 19.89
N ASP A 553 29.88 -11.02 19.40
CA ASP A 553 31.27 -11.48 19.34
C ASP A 553 31.92 -11.50 20.75
N ALA A 554 31.34 -10.79 21.74
CA ALA A 554 31.68 -10.91 23.16
C ALA A 554 31.00 -12.11 23.85
N GLY A 555 30.19 -12.89 23.14
CA GLY A 555 29.54 -14.11 23.65
C GLY A 555 28.15 -13.90 24.27
N MET A 556 27.58 -12.70 24.18
CA MET A 556 26.23 -12.43 24.69
C MET A 556 25.15 -13.02 23.79
N ASP A 557 24.01 -13.39 24.37
CA ASP A 557 22.78 -13.63 23.63
C ASP A 557 22.12 -12.28 23.30
N VAL A 558 22.03 -11.94 22.01
CA VAL A 558 21.54 -10.63 21.56
C VAL A 558 20.17 -10.74 20.90
N ASP A 559 19.16 -10.12 21.49
CA ASP A 559 17.81 -10.03 20.91
C ASP A 559 17.57 -8.66 20.26
N LEU A 560 16.68 -8.63 19.27
CA LEU A 560 16.19 -7.38 18.67
C LEU A 560 14.72 -7.19 19.07
N ALA A 561 14.40 -5.98 19.51
CA ALA A 561 13.03 -5.55 19.74
C ALA A 561 12.72 -4.23 19.01
N SER A 562 11.45 -3.91 18.95
CA SER A 562 10.93 -2.62 18.51
C SER A 562 9.65 -2.29 19.26
N PRO A 563 9.17 -1.03 19.28
CA PRO A 563 7.95 -0.65 20.00
C PRO A 563 6.75 -1.59 19.76
N GLN A 564 6.53 -2.01 18.51
CA GLN A 564 5.40 -2.84 18.07
C GLN A 564 5.79 -4.29 17.74
N GLY A 565 7.09 -4.62 17.76
CA GLY A 565 7.59 -5.90 17.26
C GLY A 565 7.51 -6.01 15.73
N GLY A 566 7.79 -7.19 15.19
CA GLY A 566 7.74 -7.42 13.75
C GLY A 566 8.94 -6.80 13.01
N THR A 567 8.74 -6.28 11.80
CA THR A 567 9.85 -5.81 10.96
C THR A 567 10.42 -4.49 11.44
N ILE A 568 11.75 -4.45 11.58
CA ILE A 568 12.54 -3.24 11.76
C ILE A 568 12.92 -2.71 10.37
N PRO A 569 12.35 -1.58 9.91
CA PRO A 569 12.78 -0.96 8.67
C PRO A 569 14.21 -0.45 8.79
N VAL A 570 15.05 -0.71 7.79
CA VAL A 570 16.44 -0.22 7.73
C VAL A 570 16.51 0.93 6.74
N ASP A 571 17.10 2.05 7.16
CA ASP A 571 17.27 3.22 6.30
C ASP A 571 18.09 2.86 5.04
N PRO A 572 17.52 2.94 3.82
CA PRO A 572 18.20 2.52 2.61
C PRO A 572 19.47 3.34 2.30
N LEU A 573 19.58 4.57 2.80
CA LEU A 573 20.78 5.39 2.67
C LEU A 573 21.96 4.75 3.40
N SER A 574 21.73 4.21 4.59
CA SER A 574 22.77 3.61 5.44
C SER A 574 23.41 2.36 4.81
N LEU A 575 22.67 1.62 3.98
CA LEU A 575 23.17 0.42 3.29
C LEU A 575 23.89 0.70 1.95
N LYS A 576 24.01 1.97 1.53
CA LYS A 576 24.75 2.29 0.30
C LYS A 576 26.21 1.83 0.43
N PRO A 577 26.81 1.22 -0.61
CA PRO A 577 28.18 0.67 -0.54
C PRO A 577 29.28 1.64 -0.07
N VAL A 578 29.06 2.94 -0.24
CA VAL A 578 30.00 4.01 0.15
C VAL A 578 29.85 4.40 1.63
N LEU A 579 28.65 4.23 2.21
CA LEU A 579 28.32 4.64 3.58
C LEU A 579 28.40 3.46 4.56
N ARG A 580 27.96 2.27 4.15
CA ARG A 580 27.84 1.11 5.03
C ARG A 580 29.18 0.68 5.67
N SER A 581 29.11 0.23 6.92
CA SER A 581 30.22 -0.26 7.76
C SER A 581 30.59 -1.73 7.46
N PRO A 582 31.67 -2.29 8.05
CA PRO A 582 31.99 -3.72 7.91
C PRO A 582 30.94 -4.62 8.56
N ALA A 583 30.33 -4.16 9.65
CA ALA A 583 29.22 -4.82 10.32
C ALA A 583 28.00 -4.93 9.38
N ASP A 584 27.73 -3.89 8.59
CA ASP A 584 26.66 -3.93 7.59
C ASP A 584 26.96 -4.92 6.46
N ASP A 585 28.22 -5.06 6.05
CA ASP A 585 28.62 -6.10 5.10
C ASP A 585 28.35 -7.51 5.66
N ARG A 586 28.61 -7.75 6.95
CA ARG A 586 28.30 -9.01 7.65
C ARG A 586 26.80 -9.23 7.73
N PHE A 587 26.03 -8.21 8.11
CA PHE A 587 24.55 -8.25 8.16
C PHE A 587 23.93 -8.64 6.83
N LEU A 588 24.40 -8.09 5.70
CA LEU A 588 23.90 -8.46 4.38
C LEU A 588 24.12 -9.95 4.03
N ALA A 589 25.05 -10.62 4.70
CA ALA A 589 25.34 -12.05 4.54
C ALA A 589 24.84 -12.93 5.71
N ASP A 590 24.27 -12.34 6.77
CA ASP A 590 23.86 -13.04 7.99
C ASP A 590 22.33 -13.23 8.02
N ASP A 591 21.88 -14.43 7.67
CA ASP A 591 20.45 -14.74 7.64
C ASP A 591 19.83 -14.82 9.05
N THR A 592 20.63 -15.03 10.09
CA THR A 592 20.14 -15.05 11.49
C THR A 592 19.76 -13.65 11.93
N LEU A 593 20.64 -12.67 11.71
CA LEU A 593 20.32 -11.28 12.03
C LEU A 593 19.19 -10.75 11.14
N LYS A 594 19.15 -11.12 9.84
CA LYS A 594 18.01 -10.74 8.98
C LYS A 594 16.67 -11.28 9.46
N ALA A 595 16.65 -12.50 10.02
CA ALA A 595 15.44 -13.06 10.62
C ALA A 595 15.00 -12.23 11.83
N LYS A 596 15.93 -11.86 12.73
CA LYS A 596 15.65 -10.98 13.88
C LYS A 596 15.19 -9.58 13.47
N VAL A 597 15.73 -9.02 12.39
CA VAL A 597 15.29 -7.74 11.82
C VAL A 597 13.89 -7.85 11.21
N SER A 598 13.54 -8.99 10.61
CA SER A 598 12.22 -9.20 9.99
C SER A 598 11.12 -9.51 11.02
N GLY A 599 11.49 -10.12 12.16
CA GLY A 599 10.60 -10.51 13.24
C GLY A 599 11.18 -10.19 14.60
N SER A 600 11.34 -8.90 14.89
CA SER A 600 11.77 -8.41 16.21
C SER A 600 10.69 -8.62 17.26
N LEU A 601 11.10 -8.70 18.53
CA LEU A 601 10.20 -8.78 19.67
C LEU A 601 9.45 -7.45 19.86
N ALA A 602 8.19 -7.48 20.26
CA ALA A 602 7.49 -6.28 20.72
C ALA A 602 8.00 -5.91 22.11
N VAL A 603 8.50 -4.69 22.29
CA VAL A 603 9.20 -4.30 23.53
C VAL A 603 8.30 -4.41 24.78
N GLY A 604 6.99 -4.22 24.63
CA GLY A 604 6.01 -4.40 25.71
C GLY A 604 5.88 -5.84 26.21
N ASP A 605 6.15 -6.82 25.35
CA ASP A 605 6.05 -8.26 25.63
C ASP A 605 7.38 -8.86 26.12
N VAL A 606 8.46 -8.07 26.11
CA VAL A 606 9.79 -8.52 26.52
C VAL A 606 9.89 -8.52 28.06
N ASP A 607 10.36 -9.64 28.61
CA ASP A 607 10.82 -9.70 30.01
C ASP A 607 12.12 -8.91 30.16
N ILE A 608 11.99 -7.59 30.38
CA ILE A 608 13.10 -6.65 30.35
C ILE A 608 14.12 -6.88 31.48
N ASP A 609 13.67 -7.48 32.59
CA ASP A 609 14.51 -7.78 33.76
C ASP A 609 15.52 -8.91 33.47
N SER A 610 15.32 -9.64 32.38
CA SER A 610 16.21 -10.71 31.93
C SER A 610 17.43 -10.25 31.13
N TYR A 611 17.56 -8.93 30.89
CA TYR A 611 18.65 -8.35 30.10
C TYR A 611 19.63 -7.57 30.98
N ASP A 612 20.92 -7.81 30.76
CA ASP A 612 22.00 -7.05 31.42
C ASP A 612 22.22 -5.68 30.76
N LEU A 613 21.80 -5.57 29.49
CA LEU A 613 22.07 -4.44 28.62
C LEU A 613 20.86 -4.13 27.73
N VAL A 614 20.45 -2.86 27.69
CA VAL A 614 19.43 -2.35 26.75
C VAL A 614 20.04 -1.23 25.90
N TYR A 615 20.10 -1.46 24.59
CA TYR A 615 20.68 -0.54 23.61
C TYR A 615 19.60 0.03 22.70
N LEU A 616 19.52 1.35 22.60
CA LEU A 616 18.58 2.10 21.78
C LEU A 616 19.27 2.53 20.48
N ALA A 617 19.01 1.80 19.39
CA ALA A 617 19.54 2.14 18.07
C ALA A 617 18.80 3.36 17.48
N GLY A 618 19.53 4.26 16.83
CA GLY A 618 18.96 5.45 16.21
C GLY A 618 18.59 5.26 14.74
N GLY A 619 18.82 6.28 13.93
CA GLY A 619 18.19 6.46 12.62
C GLY A 619 16.91 7.28 12.71
N TRP A 620 16.49 7.87 11.58
CA TRP A 620 15.44 8.90 11.59
C TRP A 620 14.08 8.37 12.01
N GLY A 621 13.80 7.09 11.81
CA GLY A 621 12.54 6.48 12.24
C GLY A 621 12.30 6.64 13.75
N ALA A 622 13.35 6.57 14.57
CA ALA A 622 13.24 6.72 16.03
C ALA A 622 12.67 8.08 16.46
N ALA A 623 12.79 9.11 15.62
CA ALA A 623 12.18 10.41 15.88
C ALA A 623 10.64 10.34 15.93
N PHE A 624 10.03 9.36 15.27
CA PHE A 624 8.58 9.25 15.08
C PHE A 624 7.89 8.31 16.06
N ASP A 625 8.61 7.37 16.68
CA ASP A 625 7.99 6.36 17.54
C ASP A 625 8.61 6.22 18.93
N PHE A 626 9.92 6.42 19.11
CA PHE A 626 10.56 6.18 20.42
C PHE A 626 10.04 7.10 21.51
N GLY A 627 9.98 8.41 21.25
CA GLY A 627 9.49 9.39 22.22
C GLY A 627 7.97 9.37 22.44
N PHE A 628 7.24 8.56 21.68
CA PHE A 628 5.78 8.42 21.73
C PHE A 628 5.33 7.05 22.26
N SER A 629 6.25 6.11 22.48
CA SER A 629 5.93 4.75 22.91
C SER A 629 5.95 4.64 24.44
N ASP A 630 4.76 4.46 25.02
CA ASP A 630 4.61 4.19 26.46
C ASP A 630 5.22 2.84 26.86
N ASP A 631 5.10 1.83 26.00
CA ASP A 631 5.70 0.51 26.23
C ASP A 631 7.23 0.57 26.29
N LEU A 632 7.85 1.33 25.37
CA LEU A 632 9.29 1.56 25.40
C LEU A 632 9.69 2.32 26.67
N ALA A 633 8.97 3.38 27.02
CA ALA A 633 9.24 4.15 28.22
C ALA A 633 9.15 3.30 29.50
N ALA A 634 8.15 2.42 29.57
CA ALA A 634 7.98 1.48 30.67
C ALA A 634 9.10 0.42 30.71
N ALA A 635 9.52 -0.10 29.55
CA ALA A 635 10.64 -1.02 29.46
C ALA A 635 11.95 -0.38 29.92
N VAL A 636 12.29 0.83 29.43
CA VAL A 636 13.51 1.55 29.85
C VAL A 636 13.46 1.90 31.34
N THR A 637 12.32 2.34 31.85
CA THR A 637 12.13 2.63 33.29
C THR A 637 12.40 1.40 34.15
N ARG A 638 11.84 0.24 33.77
CA ARG A 638 12.07 -1.04 34.47
C ARG A 638 13.53 -1.51 34.35
N ALA A 639 14.12 -1.45 33.16
CA ALA A 639 15.52 -1.79 32.94
C ALA A 639 16.45 -0.96 33.84
N ASN A 640 16.18 0.34 33.96
CA ASN A 640 16.95 1.22 34.84
C ASN A 640 16.79 0.84 36.32
N ALA A 641 15.56 0.57 36.76
CA ALA A 641 15.29 0.14 38.13
C ALA A 641 15.94 -1.22 38.46
N ALA A 642 16.06 -2.11 37.48
CA ALA A 642 16.75 -3.39 37.58
C ALA A 642 18.29 -3.27 37.56
N GLY A 643 18.83 -2.06 37.32
CA GLY A 643 20.27 -1.81 37.27
C GLY A 643 20.93 -2.25 35.96
N ALA A 644 20.14 -2.47 34.90
CA ALA A 644 20.67 -2.76 33.58
C ALA A 644 21.48 -1.56 33.05
N VAL A 645 22.47 -1.85 32.21
CA VAL A 645 23.21 -0.81 31.48
C VAL A 645 22.37 -0.37 30.30
N ILE A 646 22.04 0.91 30.24
CA ILE A 646 21.23 1.51 29.18
C ILE A 646 22.13 2.35 28.30
N GLY A 647 21.96 2.26 26.99
CA GLY A 647 22.69 3.12 26.09
C GLY A 647 22.03 3.28 24.74
N GLY A 648 22.60 4.13 23.90
CA GLY A 648 22.04 4.40 22.59
C GLY A 648 22.81 5.46 21.82
N VAL A 649 22.53 5.58 20.53
CA VAL A 649 23.21 6.54 19.66
C VAL A 649 22.22 7.34 18.80
N CYS A 650 22.64 8.53 18.37
CA CYS A 650 21.93 9.33 17.38
C CYS A 650 20.51 9.71 17.85
N HIS A 651 19.45 9.19 17.23
CA HIS A 651 18.06 9.39 17.65
C HIS A 651 17.58 8.36 18.69
N GLY A 652 18.32 7.28 18.90
CA GLY A 652 17.98 6.23 19.86
C GLY A 652 17.72 6.73 21.29
N PRO A 653 18.50 7.70 21.81
CA PRO A 653 18.24 8.32 23.12
C PRO A 653 16.86 8.97 23.29
N LEU A 654 16.04 9.16 22.24
CA LEU A 654 14.63 9.54 22.40
C LEU A 654 13.80 8.50 23.16
N GLY A 655 14.25 7.24 23.21
CA GLY A 655 13.64 6.22 24.07
C GLY A 655 13.76 6.52 25.57
N LEU A 656 14.62 7.47 25.96
CA LEU A 656 14.76 7.94 27.34
C LEU A 656 13.74 9.03 27.71
N ARG A 657 13.08 9.64 26.71
CA ARG A 657 12.28 10.87 26.89
C ARG A 657 11.19 10.74 27.96
N ASN A 658 10.44 9.65 27.93
CA ASN A 658 9.35 9.40 28.88
C ASN A 658 9.76 8.38 29.97
N ALA A 659 11.02 7.95 29.99
CA ALA A 659 11.52 7.04 31.00
C ALA A 659 11.81 7.77 32.32
N THR A 660 11.62 7.09 33.44
CA THR A 660 11.80 7.69 34.78
C THR A 660 12.86 6.97 35.60
N GLY A 661 13.46 7.72 36.52
CA GLY A 661 14.30 7.18 37.58
C GLY A 661 13.46 6.50 38.66
N VAL A 662 14.14 5.83 39.59
CA VAL A 662 13.50 5.16 40.75
C VAL A 662 12.74 6.13 41.69
N ASP A 663 13.03 7.42 41.59
CA ASP A 663 12.36 8.51 42.31
C ASP A 663 11.16 9.10 41.55
N GLY A 664 10.83 8.56 40.37
CA GLY A 664 9.72 8.98 39.51
C GLY A 664 9.98 10.25 38.69
N ARG A 665 11.19 10.84 38.77
CA ARG A 665 11.59 11.98 37.93
C ARG A 665 12.09 11.50 36.55
N PRO A 666 12.14 12.36 35.52
CA PRO A 666 12.72 12.00 34.24
C PRO A 666 14.12 11.39 34.40
N LEU A 667 14.38 10.27 33.72
CA LEU A 667 15.62 9.50 33.88
C LEU A 667 16.88 10.32 33.57
N VAL A 668 16.76 11.29 32.67
CA VAL A 668 17.86 12.13 32.19
C VAL A 668 18.05 13.42 33.00
N GLU A 669 17.17 13.73 33.96
CA GLU A 669 17.25 14.97 34.74
C GLU A 669 18.55 15.03 35.55
N GLY A 670 19.41 16.02 35.27
CA GLY A 670 20.72 16.21 35.90
C GLY A 670 21.77 15.13 35.55
N ARG A 671 21.51 14.31 34.53
CA ARG A 671 22.47 13.34 33.99
C ARG A 671 23.14 13.90 32.75
N THR A 672 24.41 13.58 32.58
CA THR A 672 25.16 13.94 31.37
C THR A 672 24.84 12.96 30.25
N VAL A 673 24.38 13.47 29.11
CA VAL A 673 23.98 12.65 27.95
C VAL A 673 24.43 13.33 26.65
N THR A 674 24.48 12.56 25.57
CA THR A 674 24.60 13.09 24.22
C THR A 674 23.66 12.34 23.28
N ALA A 675 23.33 12.94 22.15
CA ALA A 675 22.51 12.36 21.09
C ALA A 675 22.75 13.17 19.81
N VAL A 676 22.03 12.91 18.74
CA VAL A 676 22.17 13.71 17.51
C VAL A 676 21.92 15.19 17.82
N THR A 677 22.78 16.06 17.29
CA THR A 677 22.69 17.51 17.53
C THR A 677 21.66 18.15 16.61
N ASP A 678 21.05 19.24 17.07
CA ASP A 678 20.15 20.03 16.22
C ASP A 678 20.89 20.60 14.99
N LYS A 679 22.20 20.87 15.15
CA LYS A 679 23.10 21.25 14.05
C LYS A 679 23.20 20.14 12.98
N GLN A 680 23.35 18.88 13.37
CA GLN A 680 23.40 17.77 12.42
C GLN A 680 22.07 17.62 11.66
N VAL A 681 20.94 17.74 12.36
CA VAL A 681 19.60 17.66 11.77
C VAL A 681 19.44 18.75 10.71
N HIS A 682 19.81 20.00 11.04
CA HIS A 682 19.76 21.13 10.12
C HIS A 682 20.71 20.97 8.92
N GLU A 683 21.96 20.53 9.13
CA GLU A 683 22.94 20.32 8.06
C GLU A 683 22.52 19.25 7.04
N LEU A 684 21.68 18.30 7.46
CA LEU A 684 21.15 17.25 6.59
C LEU A 684 19.82 17.63 5.94
N GLY A 685 19.24 18.79 6.31
CA GLY A 685 17.97 19.30 5.78
C GLY A 685 16.78 18.41 6.17
N ILE A 686 16.81 17.88 7.39
CA ILE A 686 15.80 16.98 7.94
C ILE A 686 15.03 17.73 9.03
N ASP A 687 14.37 18.81 8.66
CA ASP A 687 13.62 19.66 9.61
C ASP A 687 12.22 19.10 9.95
N SER A 688 11.93 17.87 9.51
CA SER A 688 10.60 17.28 9.43
C SER A 688 10.42 16.06 10.35
N THR A 689 11.17 16.04 11.44
CA THR A 689 11.11 15.04 12.51
C THR A 689 10.36 15.58 13.73
N PRO A 690 9.40 14.83 14.32
CA PRO A 690 8.52 15.37 15.35
C PRO A 690 9.19 15.56 16.72
N HIS A 691 10.27 14.82 17.00
CA HIS A 691 11.09 14.98 18.20
C HIS A 691 12.57 15.09 17.83
N HIS A 692 13.26 16.06 18.42
CA HIS A 692 14.68 16.34 18.19
C HIS A 692 15.48 15.99 19.45
N PRO A 693 16.43 15.03 19.42
CA PRO A 693 17.04 14.50 20.65
C PRO A 693 17.71 15.55 21.53
N GLU A 694 18.49 16.47 20.95
CA GLU A 694 19.12 17.56 21.72
C GLU A 694 18.08 18.46 22.38
N THR A 695 17.10 18.94 21.62
CA THR A 695 16.03 19.81 22.14
C THR A 695 15.21 19.11 23.23
N GLU A 696 14.75 17.88 22.98
CA GLU A 696 13.88 17.15 23.90
C GLU A 696 14.59 16.76 25.20
N LEU A 697 15.83 16.27 25.13
CA LEU A 697 16.57 15.85 26.33
C LEU A 697 17.00 17.04 27.19
N ARG A 698 17.37 18.18 26.58
CA ARG A 698 17.61 19.44 27.32
C ARG A 698 16.35 19.94 28.02
N ALA A 699 15.18 19.83 27.38
CA ALA A 699 13.91 20.24 27.98
C ALA A 699 13.54 19.43 29.22
N LEU A 700 14.03 18.19 29.33
CA LEU A 700 13.90 17.31 30.49
C LEU A 700 14.97 17.54 31.57
N GLY A 701 15.85 18.53 31.40
CA GLY A 701 16.87 18.88 32.38
C GLY A 701 18.17 18.07 32.27
N ALA A 702 18.45 17.46 31.12
CA ALA A 702 19.71 16.75 30.90
C ALA A 702 20.89 17.71 30.67
N ASP A 703 22.05 17.35 31.21
CA ASP A 703 23.32 18.03 30.96
C ASP A 703 23.89 17.55 29.61
N PHE A 704 23.33 18.08 28.52
CA PHE A 704 23.63 17.59 27.18
C PHE A 704 24.98 18.09 26.64
N GLU A 705 25.87 17.15 26.33
CA GLU A 705 27.19 17.35 25.71
C GLU A 705 27.18 17.04 24.21
N SER A 706 28.03 17.74 23.46
CA SER A 706 28.21 17.51 22.02
C SER A 706 29.60 17.95 21.56
N GLU A 707 30.07 17.32 20.48
CA GLU A 707 31.24 17.77 19.73
C GLU A 707 30.84 18.12 18.30
N HIS A 708 31.55 19.08 17.72
CA HIS A 708 31.31 19.54 16.36
C HIS A 708 32.53 19.30 15.48
N ALA A 709 32.28 18.98 14.21
CA ALA A 709 33.30 18.89 13.17
C ALA A 709 32.96 19.86 12.03
N PHE A 710 33.69 19.78 10.91
CA PHE A 710 33.40 20.58 9.71
C PHE A 710 31.96 20.37 9.21
N ARG A 711 31.42 19.17 9.43
CA ARG A 711 29.99 18.82 9.42
C ARG A 711 29.75 17.80 10.53
N ASP A 712 28.65 17.94 11.27
CA ASP A 712 28.39 17.14 12.47
C ASP A 712 28.20 15.63 12.23
N PRO A 713 27.75 15.14 11.05
CA PRO A 713 27.80 13.71 10.74
C PRO A 713 29.21 13.08 10.83
N PHE A 714 30.27 13.88 10.85
CA PHE A 714 31.65 13.42 11.03
C PHE A 714 32.21 13.64 12.44
N ALA A 715 31.48 14.34 13.31
CA ALA A 715 31.86 14.43 14.72
C ALA A 715 31.66 13.06 15.38
N ASN A 716 32.47 12.77 16.39
CA ASN A 716 32.41 11.53 17.13
C ASN A 716 32.55 11.81 18.62
N HIS A 717 31.47 11.59 19.37
CA HIS A 717 31.40 11.90 20.79
C HIS A 717 30.47 10.91 21.49
N TRP A 718 30.81 10.54 22.72
CA TRP A 718 30.02 9.68 23.58
C TRP A 718 30.26 10.02 25.05
N VAL A 719 29.25 9.77 25.87
CA VAL A 719 29.23 10.07 27.30
C VAL A 719 28.90 8.80 28.08
N VAL A 720 29.56 8.62 29.22
CA VAL A 720 29.25 7.59 30.23
C VAL A 720 28.89 8.31 31.53
N ASP A 721 27.64 8.17 31.96
CA ASP A 721 27.16 8.65 33.26
C ASP A 721 26.47 7.49 33.99
N GLY A 722 27.16 6.91 34.98
CA GLY A 722 26.64 5.79 35.76
C GLY A 722 26.34 4.57 34.87
N ASN A 723 25.07 4.11 34.88
CA ASN A 723 24.59 3.03 34.02
C ASN A 723 24.09 3.50 32.63
N LEU A 724 24.21 4.79 32.31
CA LEU A 724 23.73 5.38 31.06
C LEU A 724 24.93 5.70 30.14
N VAL A 725 24.92 5.15 28.92
CA VAL A 725 25.99 5.33 27.93
C VAL A 725 25.41 5.79 26.60
N THR A 726 25.62 7.05 26.24
CA THR A 726 24.99 7.64 25.05
C THR A 726 26.02 8.14 24.04
N GLY A 727 25.72 8.06 22.75
CA GLY A 727 26.59 8.52 21.67
C GLY A 727 25.90 9.48 20.70
N GLN A 728 26.66 10.45 20.20
CA GLN A 728 26.10 11.55 19.42
C GLN A 728 25.51 11.09 18.07
N ASN A 729 26.17 10.18 17.36
CA ASN A 729 25.73 9.71 16.03
C ASN A 729 26.31 8.33 15.71
N GLN A 730 26.13 7.85 14.47
CA GLN A 730 26.60 6.53 14.02
C GLN A 730 28.09 6.25 14.24
N ASN A 731 28.92 7.28 14.39
CA ASN A 731 30.35 7.11 14.63
C ASN A 731 30.63 6.60 16.04
N ALA A 732 29.75 6.92 17.00
CA ALA A 732 29.91 6.58 18.41
C ALA A 732 29.58 5.11 18.73
N GLY A 733 28.93 4.39 17.81
CA GLY A 733 28.43 3.02 17.99
C GLY A 733 29.43 2.03 18.61
N PRO A 734 30.67 1.91 18.09
CA PRO A 734 31.68 1.02 18.66
C PRO A 734 32.04 1.35 20.12
N MET A 735 32.26 2.63 20.43
CA MET A 735 32.67 3.06 21.77
C MET A 735 31.53 2.91 22.78
N VAL A 736 30.30 3.25 22.40
CA VAL A 736 29.12 3.03 23.25
C VAL A 736 28.99 1.54 23.58
N ALA A 737 29.06 0.65 22.58
CA ALA A 737 28.99 -0.79 22.81
C ALA A 737 30.11 -1.28 23.74
N ARG A 738 31.35 -0.81 23.54
CA ARG A 738 32.51 -1.14 24.40
C ARG A 738 32.29 -0.72 25.85
N GLU A 739 31.90 0.53 26.09
CA GLU A 739 31.70 1.06 27.44
C GLU A 739 30.56 0.33 28.16
N MET A 740 29.47 0.03 27.43
CA MET A 740 28.36 -0.72 28.01
C MET A 740 28.79 -2.13 28.43
N MET A 741 29.53 -2.85 27.58
CA MET A 741 30.11 -4.15 27.93
C MET A 741 31.10 -4.06 29.10
N ALA A 742 31.85 -2.95 29.21
CA ALA A 742 32.76 -2.72 30.33
C ALA A 742 32.02 -2.57 31.67
N LEU A 743 30.88 -1.88 31.67
CA LEU A 743 30.01 -1.72 32.83
C LEU A 743 29.35 -3.05 33.23
N VAL A 744 28.83 -3.82 32.27
CA VAL A 744 28.27 -5.16 32.53
C VAL A 744 29.32 -6.08 33.17
N ALA A 745 30.55 -6.08 32.68
CA ALA A 745 31.65 -6.85 33.25
C ALA A 745 32.06 -6.40 34.65
N ALA A 746 31.93 -5.10 34.96
CA ALA A 746 32.26 -4.55 36.28
C ALA A 746 31.20 -4.86 37.36
N ASN A 747 29.96 -5.11 36.95
CA ASN A 747 28.82 -5.38 37.84
C ASN A 747 28.75 -6.84 38.35
N GLU A 748 29.80 -7.65 38.20
CA GLU A 748 29.86 -8.99 38.80
C GLU A 748 30.02 -8.94 40.33
N PRO A 749 29.22 -9.71 41.11
CA PRO A 749 29.54 -9.93 42.52
C PRO A 749 30.89 -10.66 42.62
N ALA A 750 31.77 -10.18 43.51
CA ALA A 750 33.18 -10.54 43.65
C ALA A 750 33.51 -12.04 43.90
N GLY A 751 32.55 -12.96 43.82
CA GLY A 751 32.72 -14.40 44.02
C GLY A 751 33.05 -15.23 42.77
N ALA A 752 32.98 -14.66 41.55
CA ALA A 752 33.11 -15.42 40.30
C ALA A 752 34.47 -15.33 39.59
N ARG A 753 35.49 -14.67 40.18
CA ARG A 753 36.87 -14.73 39.66
C ARG A 753 37.45 -16.13 39.86
N ARG A 754 37.14 -17.06 38.97
CA ARG A 754 37.73 -18.40 38.93
C ARG A 754 39.24 -18.30 38.74
N ARG A 755 39.94 -19.01 39.62
CA ARG A 755 41.39 -19.21 39.67
C ARG A 755 41.96 -19.57 38.30
N ALA A 756 42.86 -18.73 37.80
CA ALA A 756 43.90 -19.20 36.89
C ALA A 756 44.72 -20.28 37.62
N THR A 757 44.63 -21.52 37.15
CA THR A 757 45.52 -22.60 37.57
C THR A 757 46.64 -22.66 36.53
N PRO A 758 47.93 -22.55 36.91
CA PRO A 758 49.01 -22.56 35.94
C PRO A 758 49.20 -23.97 35.36
N ALA A 759 49.52 -24.02 34.07
CA ALA A 759 49.90 -25.22 33.36
C ALA A 759 51.18 -25.87 33.94
N GLY A 760 51.22 -27.19 33.98
CA GLY A 760 52.45 -27.95 34.17
C GLY A 760 52.22 -29.43 34.44
N GLY A 761 52.63 -30.29 33.49
CA GLY A 761 52.82 -31.74 33.66
C GLY A 761 52.13 -32.60 32.64
#